data_AF-A0A969JRU6-F1
#
_entry.id   AF-A0A969JRU6-F1
#
_cell.length_a   1.000
_cell.length_b   1.000
_cell.length_c   1.000
_cell.angle_alpha   90.00
_cell.angle_beta   90.00
_cell.angle_gamma   90.00
#
_symmetry.space_group_name_H-M   'P 1'
#
loop_
_entity.id
_entity.type
_entity.pdbx_description
1 polymer ?
#
loop_
_entity_poly.entity_id
_entity_poly.type
_entity_poly.pdbx_seq_one_letter_code
_entity_poly.pdbx_strand_id
1 'polypeptide(L)'
;MNESQDCFQGKIEYHSTSFVKGWAINRTAPNEPVYIDVLVGEHKIATLCASLFRWDLKAQGIGQGYHGFVYPIQSQYLDGQRHVLNFRFERTGEALENSPATICASYERQRIPFETTALTGRRVLVLAPHPDDESLGCGSAIRLHRNNQDPVKVVFVTDGSRGDFKQDYARDDYVRLRETEAQEAGRVLGVEVADIDFWRIEDRTLVATETLINRLVVLLQHYQPELVYAPSPLEFHPDHQATAMLLWRAVQHAHIELQVAFYEVNRPLNVNTLVDISGVIDQKRQACDAYISQLQYCPYTDFAVSLNRFRALTVSGSCSYVEGYCVLSSREIARHPIERFALKQTLPMQTLHTHSLPLVSVIVRTKDRPQLLQEALSSLLTQTYPSLEVVVVNDGGQDVSTAIEHFNQYLKITYRTHATSRGAAAAANTGLAVANGKYINFLDDDDLLYPEHLEKLALFLETTGEKVAYSDCEKGEYRWDGTDFVLAKEKKLFRGIEFDRDRLHCDNYLASMSVLFTRELWDQIGPLDECSTVSEDKELWRRLADQAMFHRLPGITAEYRQFVQRDHQDAPVLAPSNDRENRYRTRNNPVRQIWSRIDALEAENQRLREALAQVPEEFRVVEHFSQGGKPLRWLNVIKRLVKFLPHSLLIYLYPYLIRIKRLFYSIHL
;
A
#
# COMPACT_ATOMS: atom_id res chain seq x y z
N MET A 1 48.92 -13.73 -25.18
CA MET A 1 48.80 -12.97 -23.92
C MET A 1 47.46 -12.26 -23.96
N ASN A 2 46.69 -12.41 -22.89
CA ASN A 2 45.28 -12.05 -22.72
C ASN A 2 45.05 -10.54 -22.71
N GLU A 3 44.61 -9.95 -23.81
CA GLU A 3 44.08 -8.56 -23.83
C GLU A 3 42.55 -8.50 -23.74
N SER A 4 41.83 -9.64 -23.75
CA SER A 4 40.35 -9.67 -23.76
C SER A 4 39.69 -9.80 -22.38
N GLN A 5 40.44 -10.13 -21.32
CA GLN A 5 39.90 -10.53 -20.01
C GLN A 5 39.36 -9.38 -19.15
N ASP A 6 39.71 -8.12 -19.43
CA ASP A 6 39.36 -6.97 -18.56
C ASP A 6 38.28 -6.04 -19.16
N CYS A 7 37.72 -6.37 -20.32
CA CYS A 7 36.80 -5.46 -21.03
C CYS A 7 35.33 -5.64 -20.62
N PHE A 8 34.86 -6.85 -20.36
CA PHE A 8 33.47 -7.08 -19.93
C PHE A 8 33.37 -7.12 -18.42
N GLN A 9 32.39 -6.40 -17.88
CA GLN A 9 32.05 -6.44 -16.46
C GLN A 9 30.55 -6.52 -16.30
N GLY A 10 30.11 -7.22 -15.27
CA GLY A 10 28.69 -7.41 -15.04
C GLY A 10 28.49 -8.37 -13.91
N LYS A 11 27.41 -8.16 -13.18
CA LYS A 11 27.07 -8.97 -12.03
C LYS A 11 25.58 -9.23 -11.95
N ILE A 12 25.24 -10.39 -11.39
CA ILE A 12 23.92 -10.63 -10.83
C ILE A 12 23.87 -9.90 -9.49
N GLU A 13 22.84 -9.08 -9.30
CA GLU A 13 22.67 -8.31 -8.07
C GLU A 13 21.58 -8.90 -7.19
N TYR A 14 20.60 -9.53 -7.80
CA TYR A 14 19.47 -10.10 -7.09
C TYR A 14 18.84 -11.22 -7.91
N HIS A 15 18.47 -12.30 -7.24
CA HIS A 15 17.62 -13.34 -7.81
C HIS A 15 16.50 -13.68 -6.83
N SER A 16 15.34 -13.96 -7.38
CA SER A 16 14.18 -14.49 -6.68
C SER A 16 13.59 -15.64 -7.48
N THR A 17 12.49 -16.20 -6.99
CA THR A 17 11.72 -17.22 -7.70
C THR A 17 10.92 -16.67 -8.87
N SER A 18 10.83 -15.34 -9.01
CA SER A 18 10.12 -14.68 -10.10
C SER A 18 11.07 -14.16 -11.18
N PHE A 19 12.25 -13.66 -10.82
CA PHE A 19 13.22 -13.13 -11.78
C PHE A 19 14.65 -13.07 -11.23
N VAL A 20 15.63 -12.96 -12.13
CA VAL A 20 17.02 -12.59 -11.86
C VAL A 20 17.27 -11.21 -12.45
N LYS A 21 17.89 -10.30 -11.70
CA LYS A 21 18.33 -9.00 -12.22
C LYS A 21 19.81 -8.75 -11.98
N GLY A 22 20.40 -8.01 -12.90
CA GLY A 22 21.80 -7.63 -12.83
C GLY A 22 22.12 -6.51 -13.81
N TRP A 23 23.39 -6.37 -14.11
CA TRP A 23 23.86 -5.50 -15.18
C TRP A 23 25.13 -6.04 -15.84
N ALA A 24 25.43 -5.55 -17.05
CA ALA A 24 26.61 -5.89 -17.81
C ALA A 24 27.02 -4.74 -18.74
N ILE A 25 28.32 -4.49 -18.85
CA ILE A 25 28.94 -3.44 -19.66
C ILE A 25 30.21 -3.97 -20.34
N ASN A 26 30.52 -3.44 -21.52
CA ASN A 26 31.84 -3.50 -22.12
C ASN A 26 32.57 -2.17 -21.85
N ARG A 27 33.58 -2.15 -20.98
CA ARG A 27 34.35 -0.94 -20.64
C ARG A 27 35.06 -0.31 -21.84
N THR A 28 35.41 -1.10 -22.85
CA THR A 28 36.07 -0.59 -24.07
C THR A 28 35.08 0.00 -25.07
N ALA A 29 33.79 -0.34 -24.94
CA ALA A 29 32.70 0.21 -25.73
C ALA A 29 31.46 0.41 -24.84
N PRO A 30 31.49 1.39 -23.91
CA PRO A 30 30.48 1.54 -22.84
C PRO A 30 29.08 1.97 -23.32
N ASN A 31 28.92 2.18 -24.62
CA ASN A 31 27.66 2.53 -25.28
C ASN A 31 27.13 1.40 -26.18
N GLU A 32 27.86 0.29 -26.33
CA GLU A 32 27.39 -0.87 -27.06
C GLU A 32 26.54 -1.77 -26.15
N PRO A 33 25.44 -2.36 -26.67
CA PRO A 33 24.64 -3.32 -25.92
C PRO A 33 25.46 -4.57 -25.62
N VAL A 34 25.39 -5.03 -24.36
CA VAL A 34 26.02 -6.29 -23.95
C VAL A 34 24.97 -7.38 -23.88
N TYR A 35 25.22 -8.50 -24.56
CA TYR A 35 24.33 -9.65 -24.54
C TYR A 35 24.78 -10.69 -23.51
N ILE A 36 23.80 -11.29 -22.83
CA ILE A 36 24.01 -12.28 -21.78
C ILE A 36 23.23 -13.54 -22.12
N ASP A 37 23.95 -14.64 -22.30
CA ASP A 37 23.34 -15.95 -22.45
C ASP A 37 22.93 -16.50 -21.07
N VAL A 38 21.70 -17.01 -20.99
CA VAL A 38 21.17 -17.72 -19.83
C VAL A 38 21.18 -19.20 -20.15
N LEU A 39 21.81 -20.00 -19.29
CA LEU A 39 21.99 -21.44 -19.49
C LEU A 39 21.53 -22.23 -18.27
N VAL A 40 20.98 -23.42 -18.50
CA VAL A 40 20.78 -24.45 -17.48
C VAL A 40 21.66 -25.64 -17.83
N GLY A 41 22.63 -25.94 -16.96
CA GLY A 41 23.77 -26.76 -17.36
C GLY A 41 24.53 -26.10 -18.52
N GLU A 42 24.74 -26.84 -19.61
CA GLU A 42 25.35 -26.33 -20.86
C GLU A 42 24.32 -25.91 -21.92
N HIS A 43 23.01 -26.06 -21.64
CA HIS A 43 21.97 -25.71 -22.60
C HIS A 43 21.58 -24.25 -22.49
N LYS A 44 21.74 -23.49 -23.57
CA LYS A 44 21.27 -22.11 -23.66
C LYS A 44 19.76 -22.06 -23.79
N ILE A 45 19.12 -21.32 -22.88
CA ILE A 45 17.65 -21.19 -22.80
C ILE A 45 17.16 -19.79 -23.17
N ALA A 46 18.02 -18.77 -23.09
CA ALA A 46 17.71 -17.40 -23.53
C ALA A 46 18.98 -16.59 -23.79
N THR A 47 18.85 -15.48 -24.50
CA THR A 47 19.86 -14.42 -24.60
C THR A 47 19.19 -13.09 -24.23
N LEU A 48 19.77 -12.34 -23.30
CA LEU A 48 19.28 -11.07 -22.80
C LEU A 48 20.13 -9.94 -23.34
N CYS A 49 19.53 -8.78 -23.57
CA CYS A 49 20.26 -7.55 -23.81
C CYS A 49 20.34 -6.76 -22.50
N ALA A 50 21.55 -6.47 -22.03
CA ALA A 50 21.81 -5.65 -20.86
C ALA A 50 21.76 -4.17 -21.26
N SER A 51 20.54 -3.65 -21.32
CA SER A 51 20.22 -2.35 -21.92
C SER A 51 19.15 -1.59 -21.13
N LEU A 52 18.71 -2.11 -20.00
CA LEU A 52 17.78 -1.40 -19.13
C LEU A 52 18.52 -0.24 -18.46
N PHE A 53 17.96 0.96 -18.57
CA PHE A 53 18.52 2.13 -17.91
C PHE A 53 18.42 2.00 -16.39
N ARG A 54 19.50 2.35 -15.73
CA ARG A 54 19.63 2.35 -14.28
C ARG A 54 20.45 3.55 -13.84
N TRP A 55 19.77 4.46 -13.15
CA TRP A 55 20.35 5.70 -12.65
C TRP A 55 21.52 5.42 -11.69
N ASP A 56 21.46 4.34 -10.90
CA ASP A 56 22.47 3.97 -9.93
C ASP A 56 23.77 3.50 -10.60
N LEU A 57 23.68 2.82 -11.75
CA LEU A 57 24.84 2.42 -12.54
C LEU A 57 25.52 3.64 -13.17
N LYS A 58 24.72 4.56 -13.73
CA LYS A 58 25.22 5.84 -14.25
C LYS A 58 25.92 6.65 -13.16
N ALA A 59 25.32 6.75 -11.96
CA ALA A 59 25.89 7.44 -10.81
C ALA A 59 27.20 6.82 -10.31
N GLN A 60 27.40 5.51 -10.50
CA GLN A 60 28.65 4.80 -10.19
C GLN A 60 29.69 4.89 -11.32
N GLY A 61 29.43 5.65 -12.39
CA GLY A 61 30.32 5.80 -13.54
C GLY A 61 30.33 4.60 -14.49
N ILE A 62 29.32 3.72 -14.42
CA ILE A 62 29.19 2.55 -15.29
C ILE A 62 28.49 2.98 -16.58
N GLY A 63 29.29 3.46 -17.53
CA GLY A 63 28.84 3.91 -18.86
C GLY A 63 27.70 4.92 -18.80
N GLN A 64 26.76 4.83 -19.74
CA GLN A 64 25.58 5.70 -19.83
C GLN A 64 24.36 5.25 -19.00
N GLY A 65 24.51 4.24 -18.13
CA GLY A 65 23.43 3.70 -17.29
C GLY A 65 22.53 2.65 -17.95
N TYR A 66 22.56 2.49 -19.27
CA TYR A 66 21.81 1.44 -20.01
C TYR A 66 22.53 0.09 -19.99
N HIS A 67 22.72 -0.46 -18.81
CA HIS A 67 23.51 -1.69 -18.60
C HIS A 67 22.74 -2.75 -17.82
N GLY A 68 21.52 -2.47 -17.36
CA GLY A 68 20.72 -3.40 -16.57
C GLY A 68 20.07 -4.51 -17.40
N PHE A 69 19.78 -5.65 -16.78
CA PHE A 69 18.93 -6.70 -17.35
C PHE A 69 18.03 -7.33 -16.30
N VAL A 70 16.92 -7.91 -16.76
CA VAL A 70 16.02 -8.74 -15.95
C VAL A 70 15.66 -10.00 -16.74
N TYR A 71 15.78 -11.17 -16.10
CA TYR A 71 15.37 -12.46 -16.62
C TYR A 71 14.19 -12.99 -15.81
N PRO A 72 12.97 -13.10 -16.37
CA PRO A 72 11.87 -13.76 -15.68
C PRO A 72 12.12 -15.28 -15.59
N ILE A 73 11.92 -15.86 -14.40
CA ILE A 73 12.05 -17.31 -14.22
C ILE A 73 10.88 -18.01 -14.90
N GLN A 74 11.18 -18.89 -15.85
CA GLN A 74 10.18 -19.70 -16.53
C GLN A 74 9.59 -20.74 -15.57
N SER A 75 8.28 -20.98 -15.66
CA SER A 75 7.53 -21.85 -14.73
C SER A 75 8.05 -23.29 -14.68
N GLN A 76 8.67 -23.79 -15.75
CA GLN A 76 9.29 -25.12 -15.79
C GLN A 76 10.46 -25.30 -14.82
N TYR A 77 11.06 -24.20 -14.34
CA TYR A 77 12.11 -24.23 -13.32
C TYR A 77 11.55 -23.99 -11.90
N LEU A 78 10.22 -23.96 -11.76
CA LEU A 78 9.50 -23.84 -10.49
C LEU A 78 8.85 -25.17 -10.09
N ASP A 79 9.58 -26.27 -10.24
CA ASP A 79 9.15 -27.65 -9.97
C ASP A 79 9.59 -28.16 -8.58
N GLY A 80 10.27 -27.33 -7.79
CA GLY A 80 10.82 -27.69 -6.48
C GLY A 80 12.18 -28.36 -6.54
N GLN A 81 12.70 -28.65 -7.74
CA GLN A 81 14.08 -29.12 -7.91
C GLN A 81 15.05 -27.94 -7.92
N ARG A 82 16.32 -28.25 -7.65
CA ARG A 82 17.39 -27.26 -7.72
C ARG A 82 17.80 -27.06 -9.18
N HIS A 83 17.50 -25.90 -9.72
CA HIS A 83 17.94 -25.42 -11.04
C HIS A 83 19.05 -24.38 -10.88
N VAL A 84 20.13 -24.54 -11.66
CA VAL A 84 21.27 -23.62 -11.65
C VAL A 84 21.31 -22.88 -12.98
N LEU A 85 21.00 -21.59 -12.94
CA LEU A 85 20.98 -20.71 -14.11
C LEU A 85 22.30 -19.96 -14.18
N ASN A 86 23.10 -20.26 -15.20
CA ASN A 86 24.33 -19.57 -15.51
C ASN A 86 24.02 -18.38 -16.41
N PHE A 87 24.66 -17.25 -16.12
CA PHE A 87 24.58 -16.01 -16.88
C PHE A 87 25.99 -15.72 -17.38
N ARG A 88 26.19 -15.78 -18.69
CA ARG A 88 27.49 -15.59 -19.33
C ARG A 88 27.41 -14.49 -20.36
N PHE A 89 28.46 -13.71 -20.54
CA PHE A 89 28.55 -12.80 -21.67
C PHE A 89 28.50 -13.62 -22.97
N GLU A 90 27.58 -13.30 -23.86
CA GLU A 90 27.40 -14.02 -25.13
C GLU A 90 28.69 -14.03 -25.96
N ARG A 91 29.42 -12.91 -25.97
CA ARG A 91 30.62 -12.73 -26.79
C ARG A 91 31.85 -13.46 -26.28
N THR A 92 32.03 -13.55 -24.95
CA THR A 92 33.24 -14.14 -24.34
C THR A 92 33.00 -15.53 -23.74
N GLY A 93 31.75 -15.87 -23.44
CA GLY A 93 31.38 -17.07 -22.69
C GLY A 93 31.75 -17.00 -21.19
N GLU A 94 32.30 -15.89 -20.71
CA GLU A 94 32.67 -15.73 -19.30
C GLU A 94 31.42 -15.50 -18.44
N ALA A 95 31.43 -16.05 -17.22
CA ALA A 95 30.33 -15.87 -16.28
C ALA A 95 30.29 -14.43 -15.73
N LEU A 96 29.10 -13.89 -15.54
CA LEU A 96 28.92 -12.68 -14.76
C LEU A 96 29.31 -12.92 -13.30
N GLU A 97 29.77 -11.88 -12.62
CA GLU A 97 29.99 -11.92 -11.17
C GLU A 97 28.67 -12.27 -10.45
N ASN A 98 28.75 -13.08 -9.38
CA ASN A 98 27.61 -13.67 -8.67
C ASN A 98 26.71 -14.61 -9.51
N SER A 99 27.16 -15.00 -10.71
CA SER A 99 26.61 -16.15 -11.42
C SER A 99 27.26 -17.45 -10.92
N PRO A 100 26.51 -18.56 -10.82
CA PRO A 100 25.12 -18.77 -11.22
C PRO A 100 24.05 -18.35 -10.20
N ALA A 101 22.84 -18.06 -10.68
CA ALA A 101 21.66 -17.96 -9.83
C ALA A 101 21.08 -19.36 -9.59
N THR A 102 20.82 -19.71 -8.33
CA THR A 102 20.18 -21.00 -7.98
C THR A 102 18.71 -20.77 -7.70
N ILE A 103 17.85 -21.46 -8.45
CA ILE A 103 16.40 -21.47 -8.23
C ILE A 103 16.03 -22.84 -7.66
N CYS A 104 15.48 -22.84 -6.46
CA CYS A 104 14.98 -24.05 -5.82
C CYS A 104 13.62 -23.72 -5.22
N ALA A 105 12.60 -23.69 -6.07
CA ALA A 105 11.26 -23.34 -5.67
C ALA A 105 10.24 -24.17 -6.42
N SER A 106 9.15 -24.53 -5.75
CA SER A 106 7.97 -25.09 -6.40
C SER A 106 6.86 -24.06 -6.36
N TYR A 107 6.19 -23.84 -7.48
CA TYR A 107 5.02 -22.97 -7.54
C TYR A 107 3.92 -23.42 -6.56
N GLU A 108 3.77 -24.73 -6.39
CA GLU A 108 2.82 -25.33 -5.45
C GLU A 108 3.31 -25.18 -3.99
N ARG A 109 4.59 -25.45 -3.72
CA ARG A 109 5.19 -25.31 -2.38
C ARG A 109 5.27 -23.85 -1.89
N GLN A 110 5.31 -22.88 -2.80
CA GLN A 110 5.20 -21.46 -2.47
C GLN A 110 3.79 -21.07 -2.00
N ARG A 111 2.78 -21.88 -2.32
CA ARG A 111 1.37 -21.59 -2.03
C ARG A 111 0.88 -22.33 -0.79
N ILE A 112 1.33 -23.56 -0.59
CA ILE A 112 1.00 -24.37 0.59
C ILE A 112 2.24 -25.15 1.02
N PRO A 113 2.66 -25.10 2.29
CA PRO A 113 3.78 -25.90 2.78
C PRO A 113 3.45 -27.40 2.74
N PHE A 114 4.48 -28.22 2.53
CA PHE A 114 4.38 -29.69 2.52
C PHE A 114 5.11 -30.34 3.70
N GLU A 115 5.77 -29.52 4.51
CA GLU A 115 6.60 -29.94 5.63
C GLU A 115 6.16 -29.17 6.87
N THR A 116 6.28 -29.82 8.03
CA THR A 116 5.99 -29.20 9.31
C THR A 116 7.25 -28.52 9.86
N THR A 117 7.06 -27.45 10.62
CA THR A 117 8.10 -26.67 11.25
C THR A 117 7.83 -26.63 12.75
N ALA A 118 8.84 -26.91 13.57
CA ALA A 118 8.75 -26.70 15.00
C ALA A 118 8.93 -25.20 15.31
N LEU A 119 7.97 -24.61 16.03
CA LEU A 119 8.05 -23.22 16.50
C LEU A 119 8.56 -23.11 17.95
N THR A 120 8.81 -24.23 18.62
CA THR A 120 9.28 -24.32 20.01
C THR A 120 10.73 -23.84 20.20
N GLY A 121 11.16 -23.70 21.45
CA GLY A 121 12.48 -23.20 21.85
C GLY A 121 12.55 -21.68 21.94
N ARG A 122 11.42 -21.01 22.25
CA ARG A 122 11.27 -19.55 22.16
C ARG A 122 10.45 -18.99 23.30
N ARG A 123 10.68 -17.74 23.68
CA ARG A 123 9.75 -17.00 24.57
C ARG A 123 8.51 -16.53 23.81
N VAL A 124 7.33 -16.93 24.29
CA VAL A 124 6.07 -16.78 23.56
C VAL A 124 5.10 -15.84 24.26
N LEU A 125 4.54 -14.91 23.50
CA LEU A 125 3.35 -14.15 23.87
C LEU A 125 2.17 -14.60 23.00
N VAL A 126 1.01 -14.85 23.60
CA VAL A 126 -0.23 -15.14 22.88
C VAL A 126 -1.21 -13.99 23.12
N LEU A 127 -1.75 -13.43 22.04
CA LEU A 127 -2.85 -12.46 22.08
C LEU A 127 -4.13 -13.15 21.64
N ALA A 128 -5.10 -13.23 22.54
CA ALA A 128 -6.43 -13.79 22.31
C ALA A 128 -7.46 -12.66 22.45
N PRO A 129 -8.20 -12.30 21.37
CA PRO A 129 -9.24 -11.29 21.45
C PRO A 129 -10.27 -11.62 22.52
N HIS A 130 -10.74 -12.87 22.57
CA HIS A 130 -11.70 -13.35 23.56
C HIS A 130 -11.19 -14.62 24.29
N PRO A 131 -11.76 -14.94 25.46
CA PRO A 131 -11.51 -16.20 26.18
C PRO A 131 -11.90 -17.47 25.41
N ASP A 132 -11.10 -17.98 24.49
CA ASP A 132 -11.26 -19.25 23.73
C ASP A 132 -10.38 -19.24 22.47
N ASP A 133 -10.15 -18.05 21.90
CA ASP A 133 -9.38 -17.85 20.68
C ASP A 133 -7.96 -18.44 20.76
N GLU A 134 -7.33 -18.44 21.93
CA GLU A 134 -6.01 -19.07 22.15
C GLU A 134 -6.09 -20.59 21.97
N SER A 135 -7.17 -21.21 22.45
CA SER A 135 -7.40 -22.66 22.39
C SER A 135 -7.79 -23.09 20.97
N LEU A 136 -8.62 -22.29 20.29
CA LEU A 136 -9.05 -22.54 18.92
C LEU A 136 -7.92 -22.36 17.91
N GLY A 137 -7.21 -21.24 17.99
CA GLY A 137 -6.22 -20.85 17.00
C GLY A 137 -4.85 -21.50 17.20
N CYS A 138 -4.35 -21.51 18.44
CA CYS A 138 -2.97 -21.93 18.74
C CYS A 138 -2.84 -22.82 19.99
N GLY A 139 -3.91 -23.47 20.44
CA GLY A 139 -3.92 -24.21 21.69
C GLY A 139 -2.91 -25.35 21.68
N SER A 140 -2.80 -26.07 20.57
CA SER A 140 -1.80 -27.12 20.45
C SER A 140 -0.37 -26.58 20.39
N ALA A 141 -0.11 -25.48 19.69
CA ALA A 141 1.19 -24.82 19.72
C ALA A 141 1.59 -24.38 21.13
N ILE A 142 0.68 -23.80 21.93
CA ILE A 142 0.91 -23.50 23.35
C ILE A 142 1.34 -24.77 24.09
N ARG A 143 0.62 -25.88 23.92
CA ARG A 143 0.96 -27.15 24.57
C ARG A 143 2.33 -27.67 24.15
N LEU A 144 2.69 -27.55 22.87
CA LEU A 144 4.02 -27.94 22.37
C LEU A 144 5.13 -27.10 22.99
N HIS A 145 4.95 -25.79 23.07
CA HIS A 145 5.87 -24.87 23.76
C HIS A 145 6.07 -25.28 25.22
N ARG A 146 4.98 -25.57 25.95
CA ARG A 146 5.06 -26.00 27.34
C ARG A 146 5.71 -27.38 27.52
N ASN A 147 5.46 -28.32 26.61
CA ASN A 147 6.20 -29.60 26.58
C ASN A 147 7.71 -29.38 26.39
N ASN A 148 8.10 -28.33 25.66
CA ASN A 148 9.51 -27.92 25.47
C ASN A 148 10.05 -27.03 26.61
N GLN A 149 9.26 -26.77 27.65
CA GLN A 149 9.62 -25.88 28.77
C GLN A 149 9.82 -24.40 28.37
N ASP A 150 9.23 -23.99 27.24
CA ASP A 150 9.27 -22.61 26.79
C ASP A 150 8.43 -21.70 27.72
N PRO A 151 8.87 -20.47 28.00
CA PRO A 151 8.03 -19.50 28.69
C PRO A 151 6.89 -19.04 27.76
N VAL A 152 5.65 -19.13 28.25
CA VAL A 152 4.45 -18.72 27.50
C VAL A 152 3.64 -17.78 28.38
N LYS A 153 3.29 -16.60 27.86
CA LYS A 153 2.34 -15.66 28.45
C LYS A 153 1.12 -15.52 27.54
N VAL A 154 -0.08 -15.57 28.11
CA VAL A 154 -1.34 -15.41 27.38
C VAL A 154 -2.01 -14.12 27.83
N VAL A 155 -2.46 -13.32 26.87
CA VAL A 155 -3.21 -12.09 27.10
C VAL A 155 -4.57 -12.20 26.45
N PHE A 156 -5.61 -12.16 27.27
CA PHE A 156 -6.99 -11.99 26.81
C PHE A 156 -7.31 -10.50 26.72
N VAL A 157 -7.54 -10.02 25.50
CA VAL A 157 -7.65 -8.58 25.21
C VAL A 157 -9.00 -8.04 25.67
N THR A 158 -10.08 -8.73 25.32
CA THR A 158 -11.44 -8.39 25.73
C THR A 158 -11.96 -9.32 26.82
N ASP A 159 -13.08 -8.97 27.42
CA ASP A 159 -13.71 -9.73 28.50
C ASP A 159 -14.71 -10.81 28.02
N GLY A 160 -14.98 -10.91 26.73
CA GLY A 160 -15.96 -11.85 26.16
C GLY A 160 -17.40 -11.63 26.64
N SER A 161 -17.73 -10.45 27.18
CA SER A 161 -19.03 -10.18 27.81
C SER A 161 -20.23 -10.24 26.87
N ARG A 162 -20.04 -10.26 25.55
CA ARG A 162 -21.11 -10.35 24.54
C ARG A 162 -21.34 -11.78 24.06
N GLY A 163 -20.64 -12.77 24.60
CA GLY A 163 -20.83 -14.20 24.29
C GLY A 163 -22.11 -14.81 24.87
N ASP A 164 -22.78 -14.16 25.83
CA ASP A 164 -24.03 -14.66 26.42
C ASP A 164 -25.25 -14.26 25.57
N PHE A 165 -25.48 -14.98 24.48
CA PHE A 165 -26.58 -14.68 23.55
C PHE A 165 -27.98 -14.83 24.18
N LYS A 166 -28.15 -15.69 25.18
CA LYS A 166 -29.42 -15.87 25.91
C LYS A 166 -29.62 -14.85 27.03
N GLN A 167 -28.56 -14.18 27.47
CA GLN A 167 -28.57 -13.27 28.63
C GLN A 167 -28.99 -14.00 29.92
N ASP A 168 -28.51 -15.23 30.07
CA ASP A 168 -28.78 -16.08 31.25
C ASP A 168 -28.03 -15.55 32.50
N TYR A 169 -27.02 -14.70 32.32
CA TYR A 169 -26.14 -14.23 33.39
C TYR A 169 -26.13 -12.70 33.50
N ALA A 170 -25.88 -12.19 34.72
CA ALA A 170 -25.46 -10.81 34.88
C ALA A 170 -24.06 -10.62 34.27
N ARG A 171 -23.81 -9.48 33.60
CA ARG A 171 -22.57 -9.22 32.84
C ARG A 171 -21.29 -9.58 33.61
N ASP A 172 -21.15 -9.10 34.84
CA ASP A 172 -19.92 -9.30 35.62
C ASP A 172 -19.75 -10.74 36.11
N ASP A 173 -20.86 -11.46 36.36
CA ASP A 173 -20.83 -12.90 36.66
C ASP A 173 -20.39 -13.69 35.43
N TYR A 174 -20.88 -13.31 34.26
CA TYR A 174 -20.50 -13.93 32.99
C TYR A 174 -19.03 -13.72 32.65
N VAL A 175 -18.50 -12.50 32.83
CA VAL A 175 -17.08 -12.21 32.65
C VAL A 175 -16.22 -13.08 33.59
N ARG A 176 -16.60 -13.20 34.88
CA ARG A 176 -15.88 -14.08 35.83
C ARG A 176 -15.94 -15.55 35.43
N LEU A 177 -17.07 -16.01 34.91
CA LEU A 177 -17.22 -17.36 34.37
C LEU A 177 -16.24 -17.58 33.21
N ARG A 178 -16.21 -16.67 32.22
CA ARG A 178 -15.29 -16.71 31.07
C ARG A 178 -13.83 -16.73 31.48
N GLU A 179 -13.43 -15.92 32.47
CA GLU A 179 -12.06 -15.93 33.00
C GLU A 179 -11.71 -17.26 33.69
N THR A 180 -12.67 -17.86 34.40
CA THR A 180 -12.49 -19.17 35.04
C THR A 180 -12.31 -20.28 34.00
N GLU A 181 -13.12 -20.27 32.93
CA GLU A 181 -12.99 -21.21 31.81
C GLU A 181 -11.63 -21.07 31.11
N ALA A 182 -11.18 -19.83 30.86
CA ALA A 182 -9.88 -19.57 30.27
C ALA A 182 -8.70 -20.02 31.15
N GLN A 183 -8.82 -19.88 32.47
CA GLN A 183 -7.82 -20.40 33.40
C GLN A 183 -7.77 -21.94 33.38
N GLU A 184 -8.91 -22.61 33.27
CA GLU A 184 -8.97 -24.08 33.16
C GLU A 184 -8.40 -24.56 31.81
N ALA A 185 -8.75 -23.90 30.70
CA ALA A 185 -8.12 -24.15 29.41
C ALA A 185 -6.60 -23.96 29.47
N GLY A 186 -6.15 -22.85 30.07
CA GLY A 186 -4.73 -22.57 30.34
C GLY A 186 -4.05 -23.72 31.11
N ARG A 187 -4.68 -24.23 32.17
CA ARG A 187 -4.18 -25.36 32.97
C ARG A 187 -4.02 -26.63 32.12
N VAL A 188 -4.98 -26.95 31.25
CA VAL A 188 -4.89 -28.08 30.30
C VAL A 188 -3.71 -27.91 29.35
N LEU A 189 -3.53 -26.70 28.82
CA LEU A 189 -2.43 -26.36 27.91
C LEU A 189 -1.06 -26.21 28.62
N GLY A 190 -1.04 -26.21 29.96
CA GLY A 190 0.16 -26.11 30.79
C GLY A 190 0.64 -24.69 31.07
N VAL A 191 -0.24 -23.69 30.92
CA VAL A 191 -0.01 -22.29 31.27
C VAL A 191 -0.49 -22.04 32.70
N GLU A 192 0.37 -21.48 33.54
CA GLU A 192 0.03 -21.14 34.93
C GLU A 192 -0.84 -19.89 34.97
N VAL A 193 -1.71 -19.77 35.98
CA VAL A 193 -2.61 -18.60 36.14
C VAL A 193 -1.81 -17.28 36.24
N ALA A 194 -0.60 -17.32 36.79
CA ALA A 194 0.28 -16.16 36.90
C ALA A 194 0.81 -15.65 35.53
N ASP A 195 0.74 -16.48 34.50
CA ASP A 195 1.16 -16.16 33.13
C ASP A 195 -0.03 -15.79 32.22
N ILE A 196 -1.24 -15.64 32.79
CA ILE A 196 -2.46 -15.24 32.11
C ILE A 196 -2.86 -13.82 32.55
N ASP A 197 -2.91 -12.89 31.59
CA ASP A 197 -3.34 -11.51 31.82
C ASP A 197 -4.71 -11.23 31.16
N PHE A 198 -5.66 -10.70 31.93
CA PHE A 198 -6.95 -10.23 31.43
C PHE A 198 -6.95 -8.70 31.33
N TRP A 199 -7.05 -8.16 30.11
CA TRP A 199 -7.08 -6.72 29.89
C TRP A 199 -8.47 -6.11 30.09
N ARG A 200 -9.52 -6.94 30.03
CA ARG A 200 -10.91 -6.61 30.34
C ARG A 200 -11.46 -5.42 29.55
N ILE A 201 -11.06 -5.30 28.29
CA ILE A 201 -11.71 -4.36 27.37
C ILE A 201 -13.10 -4.93 27.06
N GLU A 202 -14.13 -4.10 26.99
CA GLU A 202 -15.47 -4.60 26.69
C GLU A 202 -15.51 -5.23 25.29
N ASP A 203 -15.95 -6.48 25.23
CA ASP A 203 -16.19 -7.22 24.00
C ASP A 203 -17.07 -6.42 23.01
N ARG A 204 -16.71 -6.48 21.72
CA ARG A 204 -17.27 -5.73 20.58
C ARG A 204 -16.91 -4.25 20.52
N THR A 205 -16.10 -3.75 21.45
CA THR A 205 -15.72 -2.34 21.52
C THR A 205 -14.23 -2.08 21.24
N LEU A 206 -13.46 -3.13 20.97
CA LEU A 206 -12.01 -3.03 20.83
C LEU A 206 -11.63 -2.19 19.61
N VAL A 207 -10.87 -1.13 19.84
CA VAL A 207 -10.27 -0.28 18.80
C VAL A 207 -8.79 -0.09 19.11
N ALA A 208 -7.92 -0.18 18.10
CA ALA A 208 -6.48 0.02 18.24
C ALA A 208 -6.11 1.50 18.47
N THR A 209 -6.39 2.00 19.68
CA THR A 209 -6.07 3.36 20.11
C THR A 209 -4.59 3.50 20.51
N GLU A 210 -4.04 4.72 20.45
CA GLU A 210 -2.66 5.01 20.88
C GLU A 210 -2.37 4.54 22.32
N THR A 211 -3.34 4.65 23.23
CA THR A 211 -3.19 4.16 24.61
C THR A 211 -2.98 2.65 24.66
N LEU A 212 -3.78 1.89 23.90
CA LEU A 212 -3.67 0.44 23.85
C LEU A 212 -2.42 -0.01 23.09
N ILE A 213 -2.07 0.68 22.01
CA ILE A 213 -0.82 0.44 21.26
C ILE A 213 0.36 0.59 22.21
N ASN A 214 0.44 1.69 22.96
CA ASN A 214 1.51 1.93 23.92
C ASN A 214 1.51 0.88 25.05
N ARG A 215 0.34 0.45 25.53
CA ARG A 215 0.25 -0.66 26.50
C ARG A 215 0.88 -1.94 25.96
N LEU A 216 0.61 -2.30 24.70
CA LEU A 216 1.20 -3.47 24.07
C LEU A 216 2.70 -3.28 23.82
N VAL A 217 3.14 -2.09 23.39
CA VAL A 217 4.58 -1.76 23.24
C VAL A 217 5.33 -1.99 24.54
N VAL A 218 4.81 -1.50 25.67
CA VAL A 218 5.42 -1.69 26.99
C VAL A 218 5.48 -3.18 27.36
N LEU A 219 4.41 -3.93 27.10
CA LEU A 219 4.41 -5.38 27.34
C LEU A 219 5.48 -6.09 26.49
N LEU A 220 5.55 -5.78 25.20
CA LEU A 220 6.54 -6.34 24.28
C LEU A 220 7.97 -6.03 24.73
N GLN A 221 8.24 -4.79 25.13
CA GLN A 221 9.56 -4.36 25.61
C GLN A 221 9.94 -4.96 26.96
N HIS A 222 8.99 -5.20 27.85
CA HIS A 222 9.27 -5.78 29.16
C HIS A 222 9.40 -7.31 29.10
N TYR A 223 8.48 -7.98 28.41
CA TYR A 223 8.45 -9.44 28.32
C TYR A 223 9.50 -9.98 27.34
N GLN A 224 9.85 -9.21 26.31
CA GLN A 224 10.80 -9.57 25.24
C GLN A 224 10.47 -10.91 24.55
N PRO A 225 9.24 -11.09 24.01
CA PRO A 225 8.90 -12.31 23.30
C PRO A 225 9.69 -12.42 22.00
N GLU A 226 10.13 -13.63 21.67
CA GLU A 226 10.75 -13.96 20.38
C GLU A 226 9.68 -14.35 19.34
N LEU A 227 8.52 -14.83 19.82
CA LEU A 227 7.38 -15.22 19.00
C LEU A 227 6.07 -14.71 19.63
N VAL A 228 5.23 -14.08 18.80
CA VAL A 228 3.88 -13.64 19.19
C VAL A 228 2.84 -14.37 18.37
N TYR A 229 1.88 -15.03 19.00
CA TYR A 229 0.69 -15.57 18.34
C TYR A 229 -0.45 -14.56 18.43
N ALA A 230 -1.15 -14.31 17.32
CA ALA A 230 -2.26 -13.37 17.25
C ALA A 230 -3.26 -13.79 16.17
N PRO A 231 -4.53 -13.38 16.24
CA PRO A 231 -5.51 -13.71 15.21
C PRO A 231 -5.11 -13.04 13.89
N SER A 232 -5.49 -13.65 12.77
CA SER A 232 -5.24 -13.07 11.47
C SER A 232 -5.90 -11.70 11.26
N PRO A 233 -5.23 -10.76 10.57
CA PRO A 233 -5.86 -9.53 10.08
C PRO A 233 -7.09 -9.76 9.20
N LEU A 234 -7.28 -10.96 8.66
CA LEU A 234 -8.38 -11.32 7.76
C LEU A 234 -9.62 -11.92 8.46
N GLU A 235 -9.57 -12.11 9.77
CA GLU A 235 -10.69 -12.62 10.58
C GLU A 235 -11.98 -11.82 10.35
N PHE A 236 -13.14 -12.47 10.45
CA PHE A 236 -14.43 -11.79 10.26
C PHE A 236 -14.85 -10.96 11.48
N HIS A 237 -14.38 -11.32 12.68
CA HIS A 237 -14.77 -10.65 13.90
C HIS A 237 -14.00 -9.32 14.07
N PRO A 238 -14.68 -8.20 14.37
CA PRO A 238 -14.03 -6.90 14.49
C PRO A 238 -12.94 -6.86 15.57
N ASP A 239 -13.15 -7.51 16.71
CA ASP A 239 -12.14 -7.53 17.78
C ASP A 239 -10.89 -8.35 17.41
N HIS A 240 -11.02 -9.33 16.50
CA HIS A 240 -9.87 -10.06 15.98
C HIS A 240 -9.05 -9.14 15.07
N GLN A 241 -9.72 -8.43 14.15
CA GLN A 241 -9.09 -7.45 13.28
C GLN A 241 -8.44 -6.32 14.08
N ALA A 242 -9.11 -5.83 15.13
CA ALA A 242 -8.60 -4.79 16.01
C ALA A 242 -7.39 -5.27 16.83
N THR A 243 -7.38 -6.52 17.32
CA THR A 243 -6.23 -7.12 17.99
C THR A 243 -5.05 -7.28 17.03
N ALA A 244 -5.30 -7.72 15.80
CA ALA A 244 -4.26 -7.83 14.77
C ALA A 244 -3.67 -6.45 14.41
N MET A 245 -4.51 -5.43 14.24
CA MET A 245 -4.07 -4.04 14.02
C MET A 245 -3.28 -3.49 15.21
N LEU A 246 -3.76 -3.74 16.42
CA LEU A 246 -3.09 -3.34 17.66
C LEU A 246 -1.67 -3.92 17.73
N LEU A 247 -1.51 -5.22 17.45
CA LEU A 247 -0.20 -5.86 17.38
C LEU A 247 0.65 -5.30 16.24
N TRP A 248 0.07 -5.13 15.04
CA TRP A 248 0.79 -4.62 13.87
C TRP A 248 1.43 -3.27 14.16
N ARG A 249 0.65 -2.34 14.74
CA ARG A 249 1.13 -1.02 15.16
C ARG A 249 2.14 -1.13 16.29
N ALA A 250 1.88 -1.93 17.32
CA ALA A 250 2.80 -2.08 18.44
C ALA A 250 4.17 -2.61 17.99
N VAL A 251 4.23 -3.58 17.07
CA VAL A 251 5.50 -4.09 16.51
C VAL A 251 6.25 -3.00 15.73
N GLN A 252 5.54 -2.16 14.96
CA GLN A 252 6.14 -1.02 14.26
C GLN A 252 6.76 0.02 15.22
N HIS A 253 6.21 0.17 16.42
CA HIS A 253 6.66 1.14 17.43
C HIS A 253 7.66 0.58 18.45
N ALA A 254 7.62 -0.72 18.74
CA ALA A 254 8.44 -1.33 19.79
C ALA A 254 9.92 -1.45 19.42
N HIS A 255 10.24 -1.52 18.12
CA HIS A 255 11.60 -1.70 17.59
C HIS A 255 12.36 -2.91 18.17
N ILE A 256 11.63 -4.00 18.44
CA ILE A 256 12.21 -5.27 18.91
C ILE A 256 12.21 -6.32 17.81
N GLU A 257 13.22 -7.20 17.82
CA GLU A 257 13.26 -8.33 16.90
C GLU A 257 12.41 -9.49 17.44
N LEU A 258 11.33 -9.79 16.71
CA LEU A 258 10.48 -10.95 16.96
C LEU A 258 9.87 -11.48 15.66
N GLN A 259 9.21 -12.63 15.76
CA GLN A 259 8.29 -13.15 14.75
C GLN A 259 6.84 -13.07 15.25
N VAL A 260 5.89 -12.86 14.34
CA VAL A 260 4.46 -12.94 14.61
C VAL A 260 3.89 -14.09 13.81
N ALA A 261 3.22 -15.04 14.48
CA ALA A 261 2.48 -16.14 13.86
C ALA A 261 0.98 -15.84 13.91
N PHE A 262 0.41 -15.48 12.76
CA PHE A 262 -1.03 -15.25 12.64
C PHE A 262 -1.78 -16.58 12.57
N TYR A 263 -2.71 -16.79 13.50
CA TYR A 263 -3.55 -17.98 13.59
C TYR A 263 -4.94 -17.77 13.02
N GLU A 264 -5.62 -18.89 12.76
CA GLU A 264 -6.92 -19.00 12.12
C GLU A 264 -7.99 -19.27 13.19
N VAL A 265 -9.08 -18.51 13.21
CA VAL A 265 -10.25 -18.83 14.06
C VAL A 265 -11.49 -19.02 13.18
N ASN A 266 -12.01 -17.94 12.61
CA ASN A 266 -13.24 -17.98 11.80
C ASN A 266 -12.95 -18.07 10.30
N ARG A 267 -11.69 -17.80 9.89
CA ARG A 267 -11.33 -17.74 8.47
C ARG A 267 -9.98 -18.40 8.20
N PRO A 268 -9.93 -19.40 7.30
CA PRO A 268 -8.67 -19.95 6.84
C PRO A 268 -7.83 -18.96 6.01
N LEU A 269 -6.50 -19.07 6.11
CA LEU A 269 -5.48 -18.26 5.45
C LEU A 269 -4.67 -19.05 4.42
N ASN A 270 -3.93 -18.32 3.60
CA ASN A 270 -2.76 -18.85 2.91
C ASN A 270 -1.59 -18.88 3.90
N VAL A 271 -1.44 -20.02 4.56
CA VAL A 271 -0.42 -20.27 5.59
C VAL A 271 0.94 -20.53 4.94
N ASN A 272 2.01 -20.06 5.58
CA ASN A 272 3.40 -20.30 5.15
C ASN A 272 4.15 -21.23 6.11
N THR A 273 3.53 -21.62 7.22
CA THR A 273 4.08 -22.50 8.24
C THR A 273 3.02 -23.47 8.72
N LEU A 274 3.39 -24.74 8.83
CA LEU A 274 2.55 -25.83 9.34
C LEU A 274 3.21 -26.43 10.58
N VAL A 275 2.47 -26.66 11.65
CA VAL A 275 2.98 -27.26 12.89
C VAL A 275 2.28 -28.58 13.11
N ASP A 276 3.04 -29.67 13.29
CA ASP A 276 2.48 -30.97 13.64
C ASP A 276 1.97 -30.94 15.08
N ILE A 277 0.67 -31.13 15.24
CA ILE A 277 0.00 -31.13 16.54
C ILE A 277 -0.61 -32.49 16.89
N SER A 278 -0.28 -33.53 16.12
CA SER A 278 -0.90 -34.86 16.24
C SER A 278 -0.74 -35.45 17.63
N GLY A 279 0.42 -35.22 18.28
CA GLY A 279 0.71 -35.71 19.62
C GLY A 279 0.03 -34.94 20.76
N VAL A 280 -0.63 -33.81 20.46
CA VAL A 280 -1.25 -32.92 21.48
C VAL A 280 -2.68 -32.52 21.13
N ILE A 281 -3.32 -33.21 20.18
CA ILE A 281 -4.68 -32.87 19.73
C ILE A 281 -5.72 -33.04 20.85
N ASP A 282 -5.54 -34.03 21.73
CA ASP A 282 -6.46 -34.29 22.84
C ASP A 282 -6.44 -33.15 23.87
N GLN A 283 -5.27 -32.55 24.13
CA GLN A 283 -5.15 -31.38 25.00
C GLN A 283 -5.85 -30.17 24.38
N LYS A 284 -5.77 -30.00 23.04
CA LYS A 284 -6.54 -28.95 22.35
C LYS A 284 -8.04 -29.15 22.49
N ARG A 285 -8.54 -30.38 22.32
CA ARG A 285 -9.96 -30.70 22.54
C ARG A 285 -10.38 -30.35 23.97
N GLN A 286 -9.64 -30.83 24.96
CA GLN A 286 -9.93 -30.57 26.37
C GLN A 286 -9.91 -29.07 26.71
N ALA A 287 -8.98 -28.31 26.13
CA ALA A 287 -8.91 -26.87 26.32
C ALA A 287 -10.09 -26.14 25.66
N CYS A 288 -10.48 -26.52 24.43
CA CYS A 288 -11.70 -26.00 23.80
C CYS A 288 -12.96 -26.36 24.62
N ASP A 289 -12.99 -27.59 25.15
CA ASP A 289 -14.11 -28.16 25.91
C ASP A 289 -14.26 -27.54 27.33
N ALA A 290 -13.25 -26.82 27.81
CA ALA A 290 -13.30 -26.10 29.08
C ALA A 290 -14.25 -24.88 29.03
N TYR A 291 -14.54 -24.37 27.84
CA TYR A 291 -15.41 -23.21 27.61
C TYR A 291 -16.88 -23.62 27.46
N ILE A 292 -17.40 -24.26 28.51
CA ILE A 292 -18.76 -24.83 28.57
C ILE A 292 -19.83 -23.77 28.23
N SER A 293 -19.62 -22.53 28.70
CA SER A 293 -20.52 -21.40 28.46
C SER A 293 -20.72 -21.08 26.99
N GLN A 294 -19.75 -21.38 26.12
CA GLN A 294 -19.83 -21.13 24.68
C GLN A 294 -20.28 -22.33 23.87
N LEU A 295 -19.89 -23.54 24.28
CA LEU A 295 -20.17 -24.77 23.54
C LEU A 295 -21.67 -25.07 23.44
N GLN A 296 -22.47 -24.53 24.36
CA GLN A 296 -23.93 -24.56 24.27
C GLN A 296 -24.50 -23.76 23.08
N TYR A 297 -23.72 -22.83 22.51
CA TYR A 297 -24.10 -22.00 21.36
C TYR A 297 -23.52 -22.53 20.05
N CYS A 298 -22.26 -22.95 20.07
CA CYS A 298 -21.57 -23.46 18.89
C CYS A 298 -20.57 -24.56 19.29
N PRO A 299 -20.64 -25.77 18.68
CA PRO A 299 -19.67 -26.84 18.93
C PRO A 299 -18.35 -26.57 18.17
N TYR A 300 -17.68 -25.45 18.48
CA TYR A 300 -16.49 -25.03 17.74
C TYR A 300 -15.29 -25.96 17.88
N THR A 301 -15.26 -26.83 18.90
CA THR A 301 -14.20 -27.83 19.07
C THR A 301 -14.09 -28.70 17.81
N ASP A 302 -15.23 -29.12 17.25
CA ASP A 302 -15.27 -29.96 16.04
C ASP A 302 -14.79 -29.19 14.80
N PHE A 303 -15.14 -27.91 14.67
CA PHE A 303 -14.68 -27.08 13.56
C PHE A 303 -13.17 -26.85 13.61
N ALA A 304 -12.62 -26.48 14.77
CA ALA A 304 -11.19 -26.24 14.95
C ALA A 304 -10.36 -27.50 14.66
N VAL A 305 -10.76 -28.63 15.22
CA VAL A 305 -10.11 -29.94 14.97
C VAL A 305 -10.21 -30.34 13.50
N SER A 306 -11.36 -30.14 12.87
CA SER A 306 -11.56 -30.49 11.45
C SER A 306 -10.69 -29.64 10.55
N LEU A 307 -10.53 -28.35 10.84
CA LEU A 307 -9.56 -27.49 10.16
C LEU A 307 -8.15 -28.03 10.33
N ASN A 308 -7.77 -28.46 11.55
CA ASN A 308 -6.45 -29.04 11.76
C ASN A 308 -6.24 -30.37 11.01
N ARG A 309 -7.28 -31.18 10.87
CA ARG A 309 -7.25 -32.39 10.04
C ARG A 309 -7.09 -32.05 8.56
N PHE A 310 -7.81 -31.03 8.08
CA PHE A 310 -7.70 -30.53 6.72
C PHE A 310 -6.29 -30.02 6.41
N ARG A 311 -5.66 -29.28 7.34
CA ARG A 311 -4.29 -28.78 7.18
C ARG A 311 -3.23 -29.87 7.07
N ALA A 312 -3.50 -31.08 7.55
CA ALA A 312 -2.59 -32.22 7.36
C ALA A 312 -2.56 -32.75 5.91
N LEU A 313 -3.48 -32.33 5.04
CA LEU A 313 -3.62 -32.85 3.66
C LEU A 313 -2.34 -32.76 2.83
N THR A 314 -1.55 -31.69 3.00
CA THR A 314 -0.32 -31.46 2.21
C THR A 314 0.94 -32.01 2.86
N VAL A 315 0.86 -32.51 4.11
CA VAL A 315 2.01 -33.02 4.84
C VAL A 315 2.12 -34.53 4.63
N SER A 316 3.26 -35.00 4.11
CA SER A 316 3.50 -36.44 3.93
C SER A 316 3.79 -37.14 5.26
N GLY A 317 3.23 -38.33 5.49
CA GLY A 317 3.62 -39.20 6.61
C GLY A 317 2.51 -39.49 7.62
N SER A 318 2.89 -39.69 8.89
CA SER A 318 1.99 -40.05 10.01
C SER A 318 1.29 -38.86 10.69
N CYS A 319 1.56 -37.64 10.22
CA CYS A 319 0.94 -36.44 10.76
C CYS A 319 -0.57 -36.45 10.49
N SER A 320 -1.35 -36.36 11.56
CA SER A 320 -2.80 -36.47 11.52
C SER A 320 -3.52 -35.16 11.74
N TYR A 321 -2.89 -34.20 12.42
CA TYR A 321 -3.47 -32.90 12.71
C TYR A 321 -2.37 -31.84 12.65
N VAL A 322 -2.68 -30.71 12.01
CA VAL A 322 -1.74 -29.61 11.78
C VAL A 322 -2.39 -28.28 12.11
N GLU A 323 -1.69 -27.43 12.86
CA GLU A 323 -2.02 -26.01 12.96
C GLU A 323 -1.28 -25.23 11.86
N GLY A 324 -2.00 -24.33 11.19
CA GLY A 324 -1.46 -23.51 10.10
C GLY A 324 -1.28 -22.07 10.56
N TYR A 325 -0.14 -21.47 10.20
CA TYR A 325 0.18 -20.09 10.52
C TYR A 325 0.70 -19.34 9.30
N CYS A 326 0.43 -18.04 9.26
CA CYS A 326 1.21 -17.11 8.45
C CYS A 326 2.18 -16.37 9.38
N VAL A 327 3.46 -16.78 9.40
CA VAL A 327 4.48 -16.13 10.22
C VAL A 327 5.28 -15.11 9.43
N LEU A 328 5.42 -13.93 10.03
CA LEU A 328 6.16 -12.79 9.51
C LEU A 328 7.19 -12.34 10.54
N SER A 329 8.33 -11.84 10.07
CA SER A 329 9.26 -11.12 10.93
C SER A 329 8.77 -9.71 11.24
N SER A 330 9.16 -9.20 12.40
CA SER A 330 9.03 -7.79 12.78
C SER A 330 9.53 -6.82 11.70
N ARG A 331 10.58 -7.19 10.94
CA ARG A 331 11.10 -6.40 9.80
C ARG A 331 10.12 -6.35 8.63
N GLU A 332 9.42 -7.44 8.32
CA GLU A 332 8.39 -7.47 7.27
C GLU A 332 7.17 -6.63 7.67
N ILE A 333 6.75 -6.71 8.94
CA ILE A 333 5.67 -5.91 9.51
C ILE A 333 6.03 -4.41 9.52
N ALA A 334 7.29 -4.08 9.82
CA ALA A 334 7.77 -2.70 9.85
C ALA A 334 7.76 -2.02 8.47
N ARG A 335 7.95 -2.78 7.39
CA ARG A 335 8.08 -2.25 6.02
C ARG A 335 6.76 -2.04 5.30
N HIS A 336 5.67 -2.63 5.79
CA HIS A 336 4.43 -2.74 5.04
C HIS A 336 3.21 -2.38 5.88
N PRO A 337 2.21 -1.72 5.29
CA PRO A 337 0.93 -1.51 5.95
C PRO A 337 0.14 -2.84 5.97
N ILE A 338 -0.75 -3.00 6.95
CA ILE A 338 -1.49 -4.26 7.16
C ILE A 338 -2.41 -4.61 5.98
N GLU A 339 -2.84 -3.62 5.20
CA GLU A 339 -3.61 -3.79 3.97
C GLU A 339 -2.82 -4.57 2.91
N ARG A 340 -1.48 -4.41 2.86
CA ARG A 340 -0.63 -5.20 1.95
C ARG A 340 -0.65 -6.69 2.32
N PHE A 341 -0.77 -7.01 3.60
CA PHE A 341 -0.96 -8.39 4.04
C PHE A 341 -2.30 -8.93 3.54
N ALA A 342 -3.38 -8.18 3.73
CA ALA A 342 -4.72 -8.58 3.27
C ALA A 342 -4.75 -8.82 1.75
N LEU A 343 -4.12 -7.95 0.96
CA LEU A 343 -4.01 -8.10 -0.49
C LEU A 343 -3.24 -9.38 -0.87
N LYS A 344 -2.07 -9.64 -0.28
CA LYS A 344 -1.30 -10.87 -0.54
C LYS A 344 -2.08 -12.15 -0.23
N GLN A 345 -2.97 -12.10 0.75
CA GLN A 345 -3.75 -13.24 1.21
C GLN A 345 -5.05 -13.45 0.41
N THR A 346 -5.56 -12.41 -0.27
CA THR A 346 -6.83 -12.45 -1.01
C THR A 346 -6.65 -12.53 -2.52
N LEU A 347 -5.51 -12.05 -3.05
CA LEU A 347 -5.21 -12.16 -4.46
C LEU A 347 -4.89 -13.62 -4.81
N PRO A 348 -5.56 -14.22 -5.81
CA PRO A 348 -5.09 -15.48 -6.35
C PRO A 348 -3.68 -15.25 -6.88
N MET A 349 -2.67 -15.91 -6.28
CA MET A 349 -1.28 -15.90 -6.74
C MET A 349 -1.10 -16.61 -8.09
N GLN A 350 -2.13 -16.68 -8.93
CA GLN A 350 -1.89 -16.83 -10.36
C GLN A 350 -1.17 -15.54 -10.76
N THR A 351 0.14 -15.66 -10.97
CA THR A 351 0.79 -14.98 -12.09
C THR A 351 -0.21 -14.93 -13.21
N LEU A 352 -0.91 -13.80 -13.32
CA LEU A 352 -1.92 -13.61 -14.34
C LEU A 352 -1.16 -13.81 -15.64
N HIS A 353 -1.54 -14.85 -16.38
CA HIS A 353 -1.12 -14.95 -17.76
C HIS A 353 -1.33 -13.57 -18.38
N THR A 354 -0.28 -13.02 -18.99
CA THR A 354 -0.23 -11.64 -19.51
C THR A 354 -1.37 -11.33 -20.49
N HIS A 355 -2.13 -12.33 -20.90
CA HIS A 355 -3.32 -12.24 -21.76
C HIS A 355 -4.66 -11.97 -21.04
N SER A 356 -4.78 -12.08 -19.70
CA SER A 356 -6.04 -11.81 -18.98
C SER A 356 -6.06 -10.53 -18.15
N LEU A 357 -4.90 -9.89 -17.95
CA LEU A 357 -4.84 -8.60 -17.27
C LEU A 357 -5.28 -7.46 -18.19
N PRO A 358 -6.18 -6.57 -17.74
CA PRO A 358 -6.62 -5.44 -18.53
C PRO A 358 -5.46 -4.53 -18.91
N LEU A 359 -5.53 -3.99 -20.12
CA LEU A 359 -4.49 -3.10 -20.59
C LEU A 359 -4.51 -1.78 -19.82
N VAL A 360 -3.36 -1.35 -19.32
CA VAL A 360 -3.12 0.02 -18.83
C VAL A 360 -2.46 0.82 -19.93
N SER A 361 -3.02 1.99 -20.26
CA SER A 361 -2.37 2.98 -21.12
C SER A 361 -1.74 4.08 -20.27
N VAL A 362 -0.43 4.21 -20.34
CA VAL A 362 0.28 5.35 -19.73
C VAL A 362 0.48 6.43 -20.79
N ILE A 363 -0.12 7.59 -20.57
CA ILE A 363 0.02 8.76 -21.45
C ILE A 363 1.22 9.57 -20.97
N VAL A 364 2.32 9.48 -21.69
CA VAL A 364 3.56 10.18 -21.38
C VAL A 364 3.61 11.51 -22.12
N ARG A 365 3.67 12.63 -21.39
CA ARG A 365 3.69 13.97 -21.98
C ARG A 365 5.11 14.52 -21.92
N THR A 366 5.59 15.05 -23.05
CA THR A 366 6.94 15.60 -23.13
C THR A 366 7.02 16.81 -24.04
N LYS A 367 7.99 17.68 -23.76
CA LYS A 367 8.35 18.81 -24.62
C LYS A 367 9.78 19.27 -24.31
N ASP A 368 10.65 19.26 -25.32
CA ASP A 368 12.02 19.79 -25.24
C ASP A 368 12.89 19.17 -24.11
N ARG A 369 12.59 17.94 -23.67
CA ARG A 369 13.26 17.27 -22.52
C ARG A 369 13.54 15.78 -22.78
N PRO A 370 14.32 15.44 -23.82
CA PRO A 370 14.57 14.04 -24.17
C PRO A 370 15.21 13.21 -23.04
N GLN A 371 16.08 13.80 -22.22
CA GLN A 371 16.71 13.09 -21.09
C GLN A 371 15.70 12.68 -20.02
N LEU A 372 14.81 13.60 -19.62
CA LEU A 372 13.79 13.31 -18.62
C LEU A 372 12.77 12.29 -19.16
N LEU A 373 12.40 12.40 -20.45
CA LEU A 373 11.57 11.40 -21.12
C LEU A 373 12.16 9.99 -21.03
N GLN A 374 13.47 9.84 -21.24
CA GLN A 374 14.14 8.55 -21.11
C GLN A 374 14.03 7.99 -19.68
N GLU A 375 14.17 8.84 -18.66
CA GLU A 375 14.03 8.43 -17.26
C GLU A 375 12.59 7.99 -16.95
N ALA A 376 11.59 8.74 -17.42
CA ALA A 376 10.18 8.39 -17.28
C ALA A 376 9.86 7.05 -17.96
N LEU A 377 10.30 6.84 -19.22
CA LEU A 377 10.12 5.57 -19.94
C LEU A 377 10.86 4.41 -19.25
N SER A 378 12.01 4.68 -18.64
CA SER A 378 12.75 3.68 -17.86
C SER A 378 11.98 3.26 -16.61
N SER A 379 11.30 4.20 -15.94
CA SER A 379 10.44 3.88 -14.80
C SER A 379 9.28 2.94 -15.20
N LEU A 380 8.78 3.09 -16.44
CA LEU A 380 7.75 2.21 -17.01
C LEU A 380 8.28 0.81 -17.33
N LEU A 381 9.53 0.66 -17.77
CA LEU A 381 10.16 -0.66 -17.95
C LEU A 381 10.24 -1.47 -16.66
N THR A 382 10.35 -0.79 -15.52
CA THR A 382 10.48 -1.46 -14.22
C THR A 382 9.15 -1.87 -13.61
N GLN A 383 8.02 -1.56 -14.26
CA GLN A 383 6.70 -1.90 -13.73
C GLN A 383 6.52 -3.42 -13.68
N THR A 384 5.97 -3.90 -12.56
CA THR A 384 5.64 -5.32 -12.38
C THR A 384 4.34 -5.70 -13.09
N TYR A 385 3.52 -4.70 -13.48
CA TYR A 385 2.30 -4.93 -14.24
C TYR A 385 2.59 -5.25 -15.71
N PRO A 386 2.20 -6.43 -16.22
CA PRO A 386 2.65 -6.90 -17.53
C PRO A 386 1.83 -6.39 -18.72
N SER A 387 0.60 -5.90 -18.50
CA SER A 387 -0.32 -5.49 -19.58
C SER A 387 -0.28 -3.97 -19.75
N LEU A 388 0.79 -3.48 -20.38
CA LEU A 388 1.10 -2.06 -20.52
C LEU A 388 1.25 -1.64 -21.98
N GLU A 389 0.62 -0.53 -22.35
CA GLU A 389 1.01 0.26 -23.52
C GLU A 389 1.34 1.69 -23.10
N VAL A 390 2.21 2.32 -23.88
CA VAL A 390 2.71 3.66 -23.60
C VAL A 390 2.37 4.55 -24.79
N VAL A 391 1.79 5.71 -24.53
CA VAL A 391 1.51 6.71 -25.57
C VAL A 391 2.34 7.95 -25.26
N VAL A 392 3.41 8.14 -26.02
CA VAL A 392 4.27 9.32 -25.88
C VAL A 392 3.74 10.42 -26.76
N VAL A 393 3.42 11.57 -26.17
CA VAL A 393 2.96 12.77 -26.88
C VAL A 393 3.97 13.89 -26.70
N ASN A 394 4.68 14.20 -27.78
CA ASN A 394 5.53 15.38 -27.86
C ASN A 394 4.68 16.60 -28.22
N ASP A 395 4.61 17.59 -27.32
CA ASP A 395 3.86 18.83 -27.54
C ASP A 395 4.62 19.83 -28.44
N GLY A 396 5.24 19.34 -29.49
CA GLY A 396 6.06 20.10 -30.43
C GLY A 396 7.41 20.54 -29.88
N GLY A 397 8.18 21.29 -30.68
CA GLY A 397 9.55 21.67 -30.36
C GLY A 397 10.57 20.67 -30.91
N GLN A 398 11.56 20.28 -30.11
CA GLN A 398 12.58 19.31 -30.48
C GLN A 398 11.95 17.94 -30.77
N ASP A 399 12.46 17.26 -31.80
CA ASP A 399 12.12 15.85 -32.03
C ASP A 399 12.76 14.94 -30.97
N VAL A 400 11.94 14.09 -30.36
CA VAL A 400 12.35 13.15 -29.30
C VAL A 400 12.27 11.70 -29.75
N SER A 401 12.04 11.44 -31.04
CA SER A 401 11.96 10.09 -31.62
C SER A 401 13.13 9.20 -31.20
N THR A 402 14.36 9.72 -31.25
CA THR A 402 15.59 9.01 -30.85
C THR A 402 15.61 8.63 -29.37
N ALA A 403 15.01 9.45 -28.50
CA ALA A 403 14.88 9.15 -27.07
C ALA A 403 13.93 7.97 -26.81
N ILE A 404 13.02 7.69 -27.76
CA ILE A 404 12.01 6.64 -27.68
C ILE A 404 12.50 5.34 -28.34
N GLU A 405 13.29 5.42 -29.41
CA GLU A 405 13.74 4.29 -30.24
C GLU A 405 14.24 3.08 -29.42
N HIS A 406 15.06 3.33 -28.41
CA HIS A 406 15.62 2.29 -27.54
C HIS A 406 14.57 1.49 -26.77
N PHE A 407 13.43 2.12 -26.44
CA PHE A 407 12.37 1.54 -25.62
C PHE A 407 11.35 0.75 -26.44
N ASN A 408 11.27 0.96 -27.77
CA ASN A 408 10.29 0.30 -28.65
C ASN A 408 10.42 -1.23 -28.67
N GLN A 409 11.59 -1.77 -28.34
CA GLN A 409 11.82 -3.21 -28.25
C GLN A 409 11.31 -3.84 -26.93
N TYR A 410 11.01 -3.01 -25.92
CA TYR A 410 10.62 -3.45 -24.57
C TYR A 410 9.21 -3.00 -24.18
N LEU A 411 8.77 -1.84 -24.67
CA LEU A 411 7.45 -1.26 -24.43
C LEU A 411 6.69 -1.12 -25.74
N LYS A 412 5.39 -1.38 -25.70
CA LYS A 412 4.48 -1.06 -26.80
C LYS A 412 4.23 0.45 -26.81
N ILE A 413 5.10 1.21 -27.49
CA ILE A 413 5.00 2.67 -27.55
C ILE A 413 4.30 3.14 -28.82
N THR A 414 3.31 4.02 -28.66
CA THR A 414 2.72 4.83 -29.73
C THR A 414 3.21 6.26 -29.60
N TYR A 415 3.93 6.76 -30.61
CA TYR A 415 4.43 8.14 -30.63
C TYR A 415 3.49 9.08 -31.40
N ARG A 416 3.22 10.25 -30.82
CA ARG A 416 2.50 11.37 -31.46
C ARG A 416 3.27 12.66 -31.21
N THR A 417 3.28 13.54 -32.22
CA THR A 417 3.92 14.85 -32.12
C THR A 417 3.00 15.93 -32.65
N HIS A 418 3.01 17.10 -32.01
CA HIS A 418 2.35 18.29 -32.50
C HIS A 418 3.31 19.13 -33.35
N ALA A 419 2.80 19.74 -34.43
CA ALA A 419 3.59 20.66 -35.24
C ALA A 419 4.02 21.92 -34.45
N THR A 420 3.15 22.37 -33.54
CA THR A 420 3.40 23.47 -32.62
C THR A 420 2.82 23.12 -31.25
N SER A 421 3.40 23.66 -30.18
CA SER A 421 2.92 23.42 -28.81
C SER A 421 1.49 23.89 -28.61
N ARG A 422 0.67 22.98 -28.08
CA ARG A 422 -0.76 23.15 -27.79
C ARG A 422 -1.06 22.99 -26.29
N GLY A 423 -0.04 22.72 -25.48
CA GLY A 423 -0.13 22.61 -24.03
C GLY A 423 -0.44 21.20 -23.54
N ALA A 424 -0.29 21.01 -22.22
CA ALA A 424 -0.41 19.72 -21.56
C ALA A 424 -1.81 19.08 -21.68
N ALA A 425 -2.87 19.89 -21.72
CA ALA A 425 -4.23 19.43 -21.93
C ALA A 425 -4.44 18.85 -23.35
N ALA A 426 -3.95 19.55 -24.38
CA ALA A 426 -4.01 19.06 -25.76
C ALA A 426 -3.15 17.81 -25.97
N ALA A 427 -2.00 17.73 -25.30
CA ALA A 427 -1.15 16.54 -25.31
C ALA A 427 -1.86 15.34 -24.64
N ALA A 428 -2.49 15.55 -23.47
CA ALA A 428 -3.31 14.53 -22.80
C ALA A 428 -4.48 14.06 -23.69
N ASN A 429 -5.25 14.98 -24.29
CA ASN A 429 -6.33 14.65 -25.22
C ASN A 429 -5.85 13.80 -26.40
N THR A 430 -4.72 14.19 -26.99
CA THR A 430 -4.11 13.47 -28.13
C THR A 430 -3.67 12.06 -27.75
N GLY A 431 -3.10 11.90 -26.55
CA GLY A 431 -2.70 10.59 -26.04
C GLY A 431 -3.90 9.68 -25.75
N LEU A 432 -4.91 10.22 -25.08
CA LEU A 432 -6.15 9.50 -24.75
C LEU A 432 -6.92 9.02 -25.97
N ALA A 433 -6.91 9.81 -27.05
CA ALA A 433 -7.59 9.50 -28.30
C ALA A 433 -7.03 8.25 -29.02
N VAL A 434 -5.78 7.88 -28.75
CA VAL A 434 -5.12 6.71 -29.38
C VAL A 434 -4.83 5.58 -28.41
N ALA A 435 -5.05 5.80 -27.12
CA ALA A 435 -4.94 4.80 -26.08
C ALA A 435 -6.09 3.78 -26.17
N ASN A 436 -5.82 2.53 -25.79
CA ASN A 436 -6.71 1.37 -25.88
C ASN A 436 -6.93 0.69 -24.52
N GLY A 437 -6.22 1.13 -23.48
CA GLY A 437 -6.27 0.57 -22.15
C GLY A 437 -7.63 0.72 -21.49
N LYS A 438 -8.04 -0.30 -20.72
CA LYS A 438 -9.16 -0.21 -19.78
C LYS A 438 -8.87 0.83 -18.70
N TYR A 439 -7.59 0.93 -18.31
CA TYR A 439 -7.09 1.87 -17.32
C TYR A 439 -6.15 2.89 -17.93
N ILE A 440 -6.19 4.10 -17.37
CA ILE A 440 -5.44 5.26 -17.83
C ILE A 440 -4.62 5.83 -16.68
N ASN A 441 -3.35 6.11 -16.95
CA ASN A 441 -2.45 6.87 -16.08
C ASN A 441 -1.75 7.95 -16.91
N PHE A 442 -1.44 9.09 -16.30
CA PHE A 442 -0.60 10.13 -16.93
C PHE A 442 0.79 10.08 -16.32
N LEU A 443 1.83 10.27 -17.12
CA LEU A 443 3.18 10.42 -16.62
C LEU A 443 3.83 11.61 -17.33
N ASP A 444 4.21 12.64 -16.58
CA ASP A 444 5.01 13.70 -17.16
C ASP A 444 6.47 13.24 -17.23
N ASP A 445 7.19 13.71 -18.26
CA ASP A 445 8.59 13.32 -18.49
C ASP A 445 9.51 13.60 -17.28
N ASP A 446 9.11 14.55 -16.45
CA ASP A 446 9.84 14.99 -15.27
C ASP A 446 9.44 14.25 -14.00
N ASP A 447 8.62 13.20 -14.05
CA ASP A 447 8.20 12.37 -12.90
C ASP A 447 8.57 10.89 -13.07
N LEU A 448 8.43 10.07 -12.01
CA LEU A 448 8.77 8.64 -12.03
C LEU A 448 7.72 7.77 -11.36
N LEU A 449 7.51 6.57 -11.90
CA LEU A 449 6.73 5.51 -11.26
C LEU A 449 7.64 4.43 -10.68
N TYR A 450 7.35 3.95 -9.47
CA TYR A 450 8.08 2.84 -8.86
C TYR A 450 7.50 1.49 -9.29
N PRO A 451 8.27 0.39 -9.25
CA PRO A 451 7.94 -0.87 -9.90
C PRO A 451 6.52 -1.40 -9.63
N GLU A 452 6.02 -1.24 -8.40
CA GLU A 452 4.72 -1.80 -7.99
C GLU A 452 3.53 -0.85 -8.28
N HIS A 453 3.75 0.33 -8.88
CA HIS A 453 2.73 1.38 -9.01
C HIS A 453 1.49 0.92 -9.78
N LEU A 454 1.67 0.54 -11.06
CA LEU A 454 0.56 0.16 -11.92
C LEU A 454 -0.11 -1.13 -11.44
N GLU A 455 0.68 -2.09 -10.94
CA GLU A 455 0.14 -3.34 -10.41
C GLU A 455 -0.77 -3.09 -9.21
N LYS A 456 -0.30 -2.30 -8.24
CA LYS A 456 -1.06 -2.00 -7.03
C LYS A 456 -2.38 -1.31 -7.35
N LEU A 457 -2.35 -0.28 -8.21
CA LEU A 457 -3.55 0.47 -8.56
C LEU A 457 -4.51 -0.36 -9.44
N ALA A 458 -4.00 -1.02 -10.49
CA ALA A 458 -4.85 -1.79 -11.42
C ALA A 458 -5.50 -2.99 -10.74
N LEU A 459 -4.76 -3.72 -9.90
CA LEU A 459 -5.33 -4.85 -9.15
C LEU A 459 -6.41 -4.40 -8.16
N PHE A 460 -6.24 -3.26 -7.49
CA PHE A 460 -7.28 -2.71 -6.63
C PHE A 460 -8.56 -2.40 -7.41
N LEU A 461 -8.46 -1.69 -8.54
CA LEU A 461 -9.62 -1.34 -9.35
C LEU A 461 -10.31 -2.58 -9.92
N GLU A 462 -9.55 -3.61 -10.33
CA GLU A 462 -10.15 -4.87 -10.82
C GLU A 462 -10.86 -5.63 -9.70
N THR A 463 -10.25 -5.70 -8.52
CA THR A 463 -10.77 -6.51 -7.40
C THR A 463 -12.02 -5.88 -6.79
N THR A 464 -12.06 -4.54 -6.72
CA THR A 464 -13.14 -3.80 -6.07
C THR A 464 -14.25 -3.39 -7.04
N GLY A 465 -13.95 -3.28 -8.34
CA GLY A 465 -14.86 -2.69 -9.32
C GLY A 465 -14.91 -1.15 -9.27
N GLU A 466 -14.09 -0.53 -8.42
CA GLU A 466 -13.97 0.92 -8.31
C GLU A 466 -13.37 1.53 -9.59
N LYS A 467 -13.57 2.84 -9.74
CA LYS A 467 -13.24 3.53 -11.01
C LYS A 467 -11.99 4.41 -10.93
N VAL A 468 -11.59 4.85 -9.74
CA VAL A 468 -10.41 5.70 -9.54
C VAL A 468 -9.66 5.31 -8.27
N ALA A 469 -8.34 5.15 -8.38
CA ALA A 469 -7.47 4.91 -7.23
C ALA A 469 -6.19 5.73 -7.36
N TYR A 470 -5.59 6.08 -6.24
CA TYR A 470 -4.30 6.75 -6.22
C TYR A 470 -3.42 6.27 -5.06
N SER A 471 -2.11 6.29 -5.27
CA SER A 471 -1.14 5.96 -4.22
C SER A 471 -0.55 7.20 -3.58
N ASP A 472 0.15 7.01 -2.47
CA ASP A 472 1.07 8.04 -2.01
C ASP A 472 2.22 8.23 -3.02
N CYS A 473 2.73 9.46 -3.09
CA CYS A 473 3.94 9.80 -3.82
C CYS A 473 4.87 10.61 -2.92
N GLU A 474 6.17 10.51 -3.20
CA GLU A 474 7.16 11.38 -2.58
C GLU A 474 7.52 12.52 -3.52
N LYS A 475 7.88 13.67 -2.95
CA LYS A 475 8.32 14.86 -3.66
C LYS A 475 9.82 15.02 -3.48
N GLY A 476 10.56 15.01 -4.58
CA GLY A 476 11.99 15.31 -4.62
C GLY A 476 12.26 16.69 -5.23
N GLU A 477 13.22 17.44 -4.68
CA GLU A 477 13.75 18.65 -5.32
C GLU A 477 15.09 18.31 -5.98
N TYR A 478 15.22 18.56 -7.27
CA TYR A 478 16.39 18.22 -8.08
C TYR A 478 17.09 19.48 -8.59
N ARG A 479 18.41 19.46 -8.66
CA ARG A 479 19.23 20.53 -9.24
C ARG A 479 20.16 19.95 -10.30
N TRP A 480 20.43 20.73 -11.32
CA TRP A 480 21.50 20.40 -12.27
C TRP A 480 22.86 20.62 -11.60
N ASP A 481 23.76 19.66 -11.69
CA ASP A 481 25.13 19.77 -11.17
C ASP A 481 26.19 20.03 -12.25
N GLY A 482 25.77 20.11 -13.51
CA GLY A 482 26.66 20.23 -14.68
C GLY A 482 26.58 19.03 -15.61
N THR A 483 26.21 17.85 -15.11
CA THR A 483 26.12 16.61 -15.89
C THR A 483 24.78 15.90 -15.75
N ASP A 484 24.13 15.98 -14.59
CA ASP A 484 22.84 15.34 -14.34
C ASP A 484 21.96 16.11 -13.35
N PHE A 485 20.71 15.65 -13.21
CA PHE A 485 19.83 16.10 -12.16
C PHE A 485 20.06 15.31 -10.87
N VAL A 486 20.59 15.99 -9.86
CA VAL A 486 20.86 15.40 -8.54
C VAL A 486 19.88 15.90 -7.49
N LEU A 487 19.55 15.02 -6.53
CA LEU A 487 18.67 15.34 -5.43
C LEU A 487 19.27 16.47 -4.56
N ALA A 488 18.60 17.60 -4.51
CA ALA A 488 19.02 18.79 -3.78
C ALA A 488 18.60 18.77 -2.29
N LYS A 489 17.52 18.05 -1.96
CA LYS A 489 16.98 17.90 -0.61
C LYS A 489 16.39 16.52 -0.42
N GLU A 490 16.34 16.06 0.83
CA GLU A 490 15.62 14.84 1.18
C GLU A 490 14.18 14.87 0.67
N LYS A 491 13.74 13.75 0.11
CA LYS A 491 12.39 13.58 -0.43
C LYS A 491 11.37 13.57 0.70
N LYS A 492 10.18 14.09 0.44
CA LYS A 492 9.11 14.21 1.43
C LYS A 492 7.81 13.64 0.90
N LEU A 493 6.99 13.07 1.77
CA LEU A 493 5.63 12.64 1.39
C LEU A 493 4.86 13.83 0.79
N PHE A 494 4.37 13.65 -0.42
CA PHE A 494 3.54 14.64 -1.09
C PHE A 494 2.10 14.52 -0.56
N ARG A 495 1.75 15.43 0.36
CA ARG A 495 0.42 15.58 0.99
C ARG A 495 -0.01 14.38 1.86
N GLY A 496 -0.13 13.17 1.30
CA GLY A 496 -0.40 11.93 2.05
C GLY A 496 -1.76 11.88 2.71
N ILE A 497 -2.79 12.49 2.10
CA ILE A 497 -4.13 12.64 2.68
C ILE A 497 -5.18 11.82 1.94
N GLU A 498 -6.20 11.38 2.68
CA GLU A 498 -7.41 10.75 2.12
C GLU A 498 -8.15 11.69 1.18
N PHE A 499 -8.95 11.09 0.29
CA PHE A 499 -9.66 11.85 -0.72
C PHE A 499 -10.72 12.76 -0.09
N ASP A 500 -10.57 14.05 -0.36
CA ASP A 500 -11.51 15.10 -0.02
C ASP A 500 -11.90 15.86 -1.31
N ARG A 501 -13.16 15.68 -1.72
CA ARG A 501 -13.74 16.32 -2.90
C ARG A 501 -13.80 17.83 -2.76
N ASP A 502 -14.16 18.34 -1.58
CA ASP A 502 -14.28 19.79 -1.36
C ASP A 502 -12.90 20.44 -1.41
N ARG A 503 -11.88 19.74 -0.94
CA ARG A 503 -10.49 20.20 -1.00
C ARG A 503 -9.95 20.33 -2.43
N LEU A 504 -10.46 19.54 -3.40
CA LEU A 504 -10.10 19.70 -4.81
C LEU A 504 -10.54 21.07 -5.38
N HIS A 505 -11.46 21.80 -4.74
CA HIS A 505 -11.75 23.17 -5.15
C HIS A 505 -10.61 24.13 -4.76
N CYS A 506 -9.91 23.86 -3.67
CA CYS A 506 -8.93 24.75 -3.07
C CYS A 506 -7.48 24.39 -3.42
N ASP A 507 -7.12 23.10 -3.47
CA ASP A 507 -5.74 22.62 -3.60
C ASP A 507 -5.65 21.52 -4.68
N ASN A 508 -4.52 21.44 -5.39
CA ASN A 508 -4.22 20.32 -6.27
C ASN A 508 -3.29 19.36 -5.52
N TYR A 509 -3.88 18.55 -4.64
CA TYR A 509 -3.13 17.70 -3.72
C TYR A 509 -2.92 16.26 -4.22
N LEU A 510 -3.45 15.95 -5.42
CA LEU A 510 -3.25 14.67 -6.10
C LEU A 510 -2.19 14.86 -7.19
N ALA A 511 -1.06 14.18 -7.07
CA ALA A 511 -0.04 14.22 -8.11
C ALA A 511 -0.53 13.41 -9.33
N SER A 512 -0.41 13.97 -10.53
CA SER A 512 -1.07 13.41 -11.71
C SER A 512 -0.66 11.96 -12.01
N MET A 513 0.63 11.65 -11.81
CA MET A 513 1.16 10.31 -12.04
C MET A 513 0.75 9.29 -10.99
N SER A 514 0.29 9.72 -9.82
CA SER A 514 -0.08 8.79 -8.75
C SER A 514 -1.50 8.25 -8.90
N VAL A 515 -2.28 8.71 -9.90
CA VAL A 515 -3.69 8.38 -10.10
C VAL A 515 -3.87 7.41 -11.28
N LEU A 516 -4.65 6.35 -11.09
CA LEU A 516 -5.13 5.45 -12.13
C LEU A 516 -6.66 5.49 -12.17
N PHE A 517 -7.24 5.62 -13.35
CA PHE A 517 -8.69 5.67 -13.52
C PHE A 517 -9.15 4.85 -14.73
N THR A 518 -10.43 4.48 -14.76
CA THR A 518 -11.01 3.74 -15.90
C THR A 518 -11.22 4.65 -17.11
N ARG A 519 -10.97 4.13 -18.30
CA ARG A 519 -11.33 4.78 -19.57
C ARG A 519 -12.81 5.16 -19.63
N GLU A 520 -13.67 4.31 -19.08
CA GLU A 520 -15.11 4.56 -19.01
C GLU A 520 -15.45 5.94 -18.42
N LEU A 521 -14.75 6.36 -17.36
CA LEU A 521 -14.98 7.68 -16.77
C LEU A 521 -14.58 8.81 -17.72
N TRP A 522 -13.47 8.63 -18.43
CA TRP A 522 -13.02 9.58 -19.44
C TRP A 522 -14.05 9.71 -20.57
N ASP A 523 -14.55 8.59 -21.08
CA ASP A 523 -15.53 8.58 -22.17
C ASP A 523 -16.85 9.26 -21.76
N GLN A 524 -17.19 9.24 -20.46
CA GLN A 524 -18.36 9.94 -19.91
C GLN A 524 -18.14 11.45 -19.80
N ILE A 525 -16.99 11.89 -19.28
CA ILE A 525 -16.74 13.33 -19.10
C ILE A 525 -16.34 14.01 -20.41
N GLY A 526 -15.58 13.34 -21.28
CA GLY A 526 -15.05 13.90 -22.52
C GLY A 526 -13.76 14.72 -22.32
N PRO A 527 -13.24 15.35 -23.40
CA PRO A 527 -11.89 15.91 -23.44
C PRO A 527 -11.64 17.03 -22.42
N LEU A 528 -10.36 17.27 -22.13
CA LEU A 528 -9.90 18.43 -21.38
C LEU A 528 -10.07 19.69 -22.23
N ASP A 529 -10.38 20.79 -21.56
CA ASP A 529 -10.41 22.10 -22.20
C ASP A 529 -8.97 22.55 -22.52
N GLU A 530 -8.62 22.54 -23.80
CA GLU A 530 -7.32 22.98 -24.31
C GLU A 530 -7.09 24.49 -24.11
N CYS A 531 -8.15 25.27 -23.87
CA CYS A 531 -8.04 26.71 -23.59
C CYS A 531 -7.74 27.01 -22.11
N SER A 532 -7.84 26.00 -21.23
CA SER A 532 -7.51 26.17 -19.81
C SER A 532 -6.00 26.33 -19.62
N THR A 533 -5.59 27.46 -19.02
CA THR A 533 -4.16 27.78 -18.78
C THR A 533 -3.70 27.43 -17.36
N VAL A 534 -4.56 26.81 -16.54
CA VAL A 534 -4.29 26.52 -15.12
C VAL A 534 -4.75 25.10 -14.75
N SER A 535 -3.78 24.27 -14.33
CA SER A 535 -3.93 22.94 -13.69
C SER A 535 -4.98 22.04 -14.37
N GLU A 536 -4.66 21.56 -15.57
CA GLU A 536 -5.52 20.68 -16.36
C GLU A 536 -5.86 19.37 -15.62
N ASP A 537 -4.94 18.89 -14.81
CA ASP A 537 -5.08 17.73 -13.92
C ASP A 537 -6.11 17.99 -12.81
N LYS A 538 -6.05 19.15 -12.14
CA LYS A 538 -7.03 19.53 -11.10
C LYS A 538 -8.44 19.63 -11.67
N GLU A 539 -8.60 20.19 -12.87
CA GLU A 539 -9.89 20.24 -13.54
C GLU A 539 -10.39 18.85 -13.91
N LEU A 540 -9.50 17.96 -14.38
CA LEU A 540 -9.82 16.55 -14.61
C LEU A 540 -10.30 15.86 -13.33
N TRP A 541 -9.54 15.99 -12.23
CA TRP A 541 -9.87 15.35 -10.95
C TRP A 541 -11.23 15.79 -10.44
N ARG A 542 -11.58 17.07 -10.60
CA ARG A 542 -12.91 17.57 -10.23
C ARG A 542 -14.03 16.90 -11.04
N ARG A 543 -13.87 16.81 -12.36
CA ARG A 543 -14.88 16.20 -13.24
C ARG A 543 -15.02 14.70 -12.99
N LEU A 544 -13.91 14.01 -12.74
CA LEU A 544 -13.92 12.60 -12.34
C LEU A 544 -14.55 12.41 -10.96
N ALA A 545 -14.28 13.31 -10.01
CA ALA A 545 -14.85 13.29 -8.66
C ALA A 545 -16.37 13.53 -8.64
N ASP A 546 -16.93 14.13 -9.70
CA ASP A 546 -18.36 14.24 -9.89
C ASP A 546 -19.01 12.90 -10.29
N GLN A 547 -18.23 11.97 -10.85
CA GLN A 547 -18.70 10.67 -11.34
C GLN A 547 -18.33 9.49 -10.43
N ALA A 548 -17.19 9.55 -9.73
CA ALA A 548 -16.66 8.45 -8.93
C ALA A 548 -15.88 8.93 -7.70
N MET A 549 -15.81 8.06 -6.69
CA MET A 549 -14.97 8.26 -5.51
C MET A 549 -13.53 7.85 -5.82
N PHE A 550 -12.57 8.63 -5.31
CA PHE A 550 -11.16 8.29 -5.42
C PHE A 550 -10.75 7.53 -4.17
N HIS A 551 -10.06 6.42 -4.36
CA HIS A 551 -9.60 5.57 -3.27
C HIS A 551 -8.10 5.70 -3.08
N ARG A 552 -7.68 6.10 -1.88
CA ARG A 552 -6.26 6.17 -1.54
C ARG A 552 -5.74 4.78 -1.18
N LEU A 553 -4.56 4.46 -1.69
CA LEU A 553 -3.80 3.26 -1.37
C LEU A 553 -2.48 3.63 -0.68
N PRO A 554 -2.42 3.63 0.67
CA PRO A 554 -1.24 4.04 1.43
C PRO A 554 0.04 3.33 0.99
N GLY A 555 1.15 4.07 0.91
CA GLY A 555 2.46 3.56 0.52
C GLY A 555 2.96 4.21 -0.78
N ILE A 556 4.20 4.73 -0.71
CA ILE A 556 4.86 5.49 -1.78
C ILE A 556 5.14 4.57 -2.97
N THR A 557 4.55 4.88 -4.12
CA THR A 557 4.82 4.13 -5.36
C THR A 557 5.09 5.03 -6.57
N ALA A 558 5.24 6.33 -6.35
CA ALA A 558 5.59 7.29 -7.39
C ALA A 558 6.39 8.44 -6.79
N GLU A 559 7.08 9.17 -7.65
CA GLU A 559 7.88 10.32 -7.29
C GLU A 559 7.54 11.52 -8.17
N TYR A 560 7.13 12.60 -7.50
CA TYR A 560 6.96 13.91 -8.08
C TYR A 560 8.26 14.70 -7.99
N ARG A 561 8.89 15.03 -9.13
CA ARG A 561 10.19 15.71 -9.13
C ARG A 561 10.05 17.17 -9.50
N GLN A 562 10.57 18.03 -8.65
CA GLN A 562 10.64 19.47 -8.89
C GLN A 562 12.08 19.88 -9.18
N PHE A 563 12.30 20.45 -10.36
CA PHE A 563 13.63 20.90 -10.76
C PHE A 563 13.83 22.39 -10.43
N VAL A 564 14.89 22.69 -9.67
CA VAL A 564 15.24 24.02 -9.17
C VAL A 564 16.37 24.60 -10.03
N GLN A 565 16.12 25.72 -10.71
CA GLN A 565 17.11 26.37 -11.57
C GLN A 565 18.01 27.31 -10.74
N ARG A 566 19.34 27.13 -10.82
CA ARG A 566 20.34 28.17 -10.49
C ARG A 566 21.50 28.14 -11.48
N ASP A 567 21.65 29.25 -12.20
CA ASP A 567 22.85 29.87 -12.80
C ASP A 567 23.95 29.01 -13.47
N HIS A 568 23.67 27.81 -13.99
CA HIS A 568 24.60 27.11 -14.89
C HIS A 568 24.23 27.36 -16.36
N GLN A 569 25.17 27.90 -17.15
CA GLN A 569 24.97 28.23 -18.57
C GLN A 569 24.67 26.99 -19.45
N ASP A 570 25.04 25.80 -18.99
CA ASP A 570 24.86 24.51 -19.70
C ASP A 570 23.69 23.66 -19.18
N ALA A 571 22.86 24.18 -18.27
CA ALA A 571 21.70 23.44 -17.77
C ALA A 571 20.65 23.27 -18.87
N PRO A 572 19.99 22.08 -19.00
CA PRO A 572 18.87 21.90 -19.90
C PRO A 572 17.82 22.99 -19.65
N VAL A 573 17.23 23.54 -20.72
CA VAL A 573 16.19 24.58 -20.61
C VAL A 573 14.94 23.95 -19.99
N LEU A 574 14.87 23.99 -18.66
CA LEU A 574 13.68 23.67 -17.92
C LEU A 574 12.71 24.83 -18.10
N ALA A 575 11.57 24.60 -18.75
CA ALA A 575 10.47 25.55 -18.72
C ALA A 575 10.21 25.94 -17.25
N PRO A 576 10.11 27.24 -16.91
CA PRO A 576 10.14 27.69 -15.52
C PRO A 576 9.00 27.03 -14.72
N SER A 577 9.37 26.16 -13.79
CA SER A 577 8.47 25.56 -12.79
C SER A 577 7.81 26.61 -11.89
N ASN A 578 8.36 27.83 -11.87
CA ASN A 578 7.93 28.93 -11.02
C ASN A 578 6.75 29.77 -11.56
N ASP A 579 6.26 29.54 -12.78
CA ASP A 579 5.17 30.37 -13.31
C ASP A 579 3.76 29.89 -12.92
N ARG A 580 3.64 28.66 -12.39
CA ARG A 580 2.36 28.10 -11.90
C ARG A 580 1.92 28.69 -10.55
N GLU A 581 2.87 29.06 -9.69
CA GLU A 581 2.57 29.62 -8.35
C GLU A 581 2.72 31.15 -8.29
N ASN A 582 3.60 31.77 -9.11
CA ASN A 582 3.80 33.22 -9.09
C ASN A 582 2.72 34.04 -9.81
N ARG A 583 1.92 33.46 -10.72
CA ARG A 583 0.77 34.18 -11.32
C ARG A 583 -0.33 34.51 -10.29
N TYR A 584 -0.36 33.83 -9.15
CA TYR A 584 -1.23 34.18 -8.02
C TYR A 584 -0.67 35.31 -7.12
N ARG A 585 0.62 35.66 -7.26
CA ARG A 585 1.32 36.65 -6.41
C ARG A 585 1.36 38.08 -6.97
N THR A 586 0.79 38.36 -8.14
CA THR A 586 0.67 39.73 -8.64
C THR A 586 -0.34 40.54 -7.82
N ARG A 587 0.02 41.79 -7.47
CA ARG A 587 -0.63 42.68 -6.49
C ARG A 587 -2.15 42.97 -6.67
N ASN A 588 -2.78 42.54 -7.77
CA ASN A 588 -4.17 42.87 -8.12
C ASN A 588 -5.12 41.67 -8.18
N ASN A 589 -4.86 40.56 -7.47
CA ASN A 589 -5.78 39.42 -7.42
C ASN A 589 -6.84 39.56 -6.30
N PRO A 590 -8.16 39.62 -6.61
CA PRO A 590 -9.24 39.70 -5.62
C PRO A 590 -9.21 38.54 -4.59
N VAL A 591 -8.67 37.40 -5.00
CA VAL A 591 -8.56 36.18 -4.17
C VAL A 591 -7.58 36.41 -3.01
N ARG A 592 -6.53 37.23 -3.16
CA ARG A 592 -5.61 37.57 -2.06
C ARG A 592 -6.28 38.44 -0.99
N GLN A 593 -7.18 39.34 -1.38
CA GLN A 593 -7.95 40.15 -0.43
C GLN A 593 -8.99 39.30 0.33
N ILE A 594 -9.46 38.22 -0.30
CA ILE A 594 -10.35 37.24 0.31
C ILE A 594 -9.57 36.35 1.29
N TRP A 595 -8.40 35.82 0.91
CA TRP A 595 -7.56 35.02 1.80
C TRP A 595 -7.04 35.82 3.00
N SER A 596 -6.57 37.06 2.80
CA SER A 596 -6.20 37.92 3.95
C SER A 596 -7.37 38.22 4.88
N ARG A 597 -8.61 38.13 4.39
CA ARG A 597 -9.84 38.27 5.19
C ARG A 597 -10.24 36.97 5.88
N ILE A 598 -10.03 35.82 5.23
CA ILE A 598 -10.24 34.50 5.82
C ILE A 598 -9.23 34.29 6.95
N ASP A 599 -7.94 34.55 6.72
CA ASP A 599 -6.90 34.46 7.74
C ASP A 599 -7.17 35.42 8.91
N ALA A 600 -7.69 36.62 8.63
CA ALA A 600 -8.11 37.58 9.67
C ALA A 600 -9.34 37.09 10.46
N LEU A 601 -10.32 36.48 9.80
CA LEU A 601 -11.52 35.91 10.42
C LEU A 601 -11.22 34.64 11.22
N GLU A 602 -10.24 33.84 10.81
CA GLU A 602 -9.74 32.69 11.54
C GLU A 602 -8.95 33.13 12.78
N ALA A 603 -8.10 34.14 12.65
CA ALA A 603 -7.41 34.75 13.79
C ALA A 603 -8.39 35.39 14.79
N GLU A 604 -9.48 36.00 14.32
CA GLU A 604 -10.54 36.57 15.17
C GLU A 604 -11.40 35.48 15.81
N ASN A 605 -11.71 34.38 15.11
CA ASN A 605 -12.37 33.21 15.67
C ASN A 605 -11.52 32.52 16.75
N GLN A 606 -10.21 32.41 16.52
CA GLN A 606 -9.28 31.84 17.48
C GLN A 606 -9.23 32.69 18.75
N ARG A 607 -9.17 34.03 18.61
CA ARG A 607 -9.26 34.96 19.76
C ARG A 607 -10.59 34.86 20.49
N LEU A 608 -11.71 34.69 19.78
CA LEU A 608 -13.03 34.52 20.39
C LEU A 608 -13.14 33.19 21.15
N ARG A 609 -12.57 32.11 20.62
CA ARG A 609 -12.50 30.79 21.29
C ARG A 609 -11.62 30.84 22.53
N GLU A 610 -10.48 31.51 22.46
CA GLU A 610 -9.60 31.74 23.61
C GLU A 610 -10.26 32.63 24.67
N ALA A 611 -11.01 33.66 24.26
CA ALA A 611 -11.80 34.49 25.17
C ALA A 611 -12.96 33.70 25.83
N LEU A 612 -13.66 32.85 25.07
CA LEU A 612 -14.71 31.94 25.57
C LEU A 612 -14.14 30.89 26.53
N ALA A 613 -12.90 30.44 26.30
CA ALA A 613 -12.19 29.52 27.19
C ALA A 613 -11.84 30.13 28.56
N GLN A 614 -11.83 31.47 28.67
CA GLN A 614 -11.62 32.20 29.93
C GLN A 614 -12.93 32.57 30.66
N VAL A 615 -14.10 32.31 30.06
CA VAL A 615 -15.40 32.52 30.71
C VAL A 615 -15.66 31.39 31.72
N PRO A 616 -16.00 31.69 32.99
CA PRO A 616 -16.31 30.68 34.01
C PRO A 616 -17.47 29.76 33.61
N GLU A 617 -17.40 28.52 34.07
CA GLU A 617 -18.25 27.42 33.63
C GLU A 617 -19.74 27.66 33.92
N GLU A 618 -20.07 28.41 34.97
CA GLU A 618 -21.45 28.84 35.28
C GLU A 618 -22.10 29.76 34.23
N PHE A 619 -21.32 30.34 33.31
CA PHE A 619 -21.82 31.17 32.21
C PHE A 619 -21.78 30.45 30.85
N ARG A 620 -21.30 29.21 30.79
CA ARG A 620 -21.32 28.36 29.58
C ARG A 620 -22.64 27.58 29.53
N VAL A 621 -23.69 28.19 28.98
CA VAL A 621 -24.97 27.49 28.76
C VAL A 621 -24.79 26.48 27.62
N VAL A 622 -24.63 25.20 28.00
CA VAL A 622 -24.62 24.03 27.12
C VAL A 622 -26.04 23.64 26.71
N GLU A 623 -26.18 23.35 25.42
CA GLU A 623 -27.08 22.41 24.77
C GLU A 623 -28.22 21.81 25.63
N HIS A 624 -29.44 22.31 25.41
CA HIS A 624 -30.68 21.55 25.56
C HIS A 624 -31.56 21.82 24.33
N PHE A 625 -31.30 21.09 23.24
CA PHE A 625 -32.19 21.06 22.07
C PHE A 625 -33.03 19.78 22.10
N SER A 626 -33.99 19.74 23.02
CA SER A 626 -35.16 18.89 22.90
C SER A 626 -36.38 19.64 23.42
N GLN A 627 -37.41 19.72 22.57
CA GLN A 627 -38.76 20.23 22.82
C GLN A 627 -38.99 21.74 22.69
N GLY A 628 -39.59 22.12 21.54
CA GLY A 628 -40.60 23.17 21.43
C GLY A 628 -40.16 24.64 21.57
N GLY A 629 -39.97 25.34 20.45
CA GLY A 629 -40.33 26.77 20.39
C GLY A 629 -39.43 27.75 19.61
N LYS A 630 -39.93 28.14 18.42
CA LYS A 630 -39.78 29.45 17.71
C LYS A 630 -38.54 29.70 16.80
N PRO A 631 -38.73 29.64 15.46
CA PRO A 631 -37.71 29.94 14.43
C PRO A 631 -37.46 31.44 14.11
N LEU A 632 -38.14 32.37 14.79
CA LEU A 632 -38.30 33.75 14.30
C LEU A 632 -37.06 34.66 14.46
N ARG A 633 -36.07 34.31 15.29
CA ARG A 633 -34.86 35.15 15.47
C ARG A 633 -33.83 35.01 14.33
N TRP A 634 -33.76 33.85 13.67
CA TRP A 634 -32.81 33.60 12.58
C TRP A 634 -33.19 34.29 11.25
N LEU A 635 -34.50 34.46 10.99
CA LEU A 635 -35.00 35.14 9.81
C LEU A 635 -34.58 36.63 9.74
N ASN A 636 -34.46 37.30 10.87
CA ASN A 636 -34.04 38.71 10.91
C ASN A 636 -32.52 38.87 10.74
N VAL A 637 -31.73 37.89 11.17
CA VAL A 637 -30.28 37.86 10.94
C VAL A 637 -29.97 37.56 9.47
N ILE A 638 -30.64 36.57 8.89
CA ILE A 638 -30.48 36.21 7.46
C ILE A 638 -31.02 37.33 6.55
N LYS A 639 -32.16 37.96 6.86
CA LYS A 639 -32.67 39.11 6.10
C LYS A 639 -31.75 40.34 6.16
N ARG A 640 -31.03 40.53 7.26
CA ARG A 640 -30.03 41.60 7.37
C ARG A 640 -28.78 41.26 6.56
N LEU A 641 -28.29 40.02 6.62
CA LEU A 641 -27.13 39.56 5.85
C LEU A 641 -27.37 39.60 4.33
N VAL A 642 -28.57 39.23 3.85
CA VAL A 642 -28.93 39.25 2.42
C VAL A 642 -28.98 40.68 1.85
N LYS A 643 -29.22 41.71 2.66
CA LYS A 643 -29.22 43.12 2.22
C LYS A 643 -27.83 43.71 1.95
N PHE A 644 -26.76 43.07 2.43
CA PHE A 644 -25.38 43.59 2.30
C PHE A 644 -24.50 42.77 1.34
N LEU A 645 -25.07 41.77 0.66
CA LEU A 645 -24.36 40.92 -0.29
C LEU A 645 -24.65 41.36 -1.74
N PRO A 646 -23.63 41.50 -2.60
CA PRO A 646 -23.83 41.72 -4.04
C PRO A 646 -24.68 40.60 -4.67
N HIS A 647 -25.54 40.92 -5.64
CA HIS A 647 -26.42 39.93 -6.29
C HIS A 647 -25.66 38.75 -6.90
N SER A 648 -24.39 38.92 -7.28
CA SER A 648 -23.51 37.86 -7.79
C SER A 648 -23.11 36.81 -6.73
N LEU A 649 -23.21 37.13 -5.43
CA LEU A 649 -22.89 36.23 -4.31
C LEU A 649 -24.10 35.42 -3.83
N LEU A 650 -25.33 35.82 -4.18
CA LEU A 650 -26.55 35.11 -3.82
C LEU A 650 -26.66 33.73 -4.50
N ILE A 651 -26.04 33.55 -5.66
CA ILE A 651 -25.98 32.28 -6.39
C ILE A 651 -25.15 31.23 -5.64
N TYR A 652 -24.10 31.63 -4.92
CA TYR A 652 -23.23 30.73 -4.17
C TYR A 652 -23.81 30.31 -2.80
N LEU A 653 -24.73 31.11 -2.25
CA LEU A 653 -25.48 30.78 -1.03
C LEU A 653 -26.76 29.99 -1.31
N TYR A 654 -27.19 29.92 -2.56
CA TYR A 654 -28.42 29.26 -2.99
C TYR A 654 -28.50 27.76 -2.59
N PRO A 655 -27.41 26.96 -2.67
CA PRO A 655 -27.44 25.56 -2.22
C PRO A 655 -27.60 25.41 -0.69
N TYR A 656 -27.01 26.34 0.08
CA TYR A 656 -27.13 26.38 1.54
C TYR A 656 -28.53 26.84 1.99
N LEU A 657 -29.13 27.78 1.27
CA LEU A 657 -30.52 28.21 1.49
C LEU A 657 -31.53 27.10 1.17
N ILE A 658 -31.26 26.26 0.16
CA ILE A 658 -32.07 25.05 -0.14
C ILE A 658 -31.91 24.00 0.98
N ARG A 659 -30.72 23.83 1.55
CA ARG A 659 -30.49 22.96 2.72
C ARG A 659 -31.26 23.44 3.95
N ILE A 660 -31.28 24.74 4.21
CA ILE A 660 -32.07 25.36 5.29
C ILE A 660 -33.58 25.20 5.02
N LYS A 661 -34.02 25.32 3.76
CA LYS A 661 -35.43 25.12 3.34
C LYS A 661 -35.87 23.65 3.47
N ARG A 662 -34.99 22.69 3.22
CA ARG A 662 -35.24 21.24 3.43
C ARG A 662 -35.28 20.88 4.92
N LEU A 663 -34.41 21.48 5.75
CA LEU A 663 -34.49 21.38 7.21
C LEU A 663 -35.82 21.91 7.77
N PHE A 664 -36.41 22.92 7.12
CA PHE A 664 -37.71 23.46 7.50
C PHE A 664 -38.90 22.55 7.14
N TYR A 665 -38.82 21.81 6.03
CA TYR A 665 -39.87 20.86 5.63
C TYR A 665 -39.86 19.57 6.46
N SER A 666 -38.71 19.15 6.99
CA SER A 666 -38.59 18.00 7.90
C SER A 666 -39.02 18.30 9.35
N ILE A 667 -39.41 19.54 9.66
CA ILE A 667 -39.91 19.97 10.97
C ILE A 667 -41.44 20.21 10.92
N HIS A 668 -42.07 20.11 9.75
CA HIS A 668 -43.52 20.26 9.54
C HIS A 668 -44.19 19.07 8.81
N LEU A 669 -43.51 17.93 8.77
CA LEU A 669 -44.04 16.58 8.56
C LEU A 669 -43.60 15.73 9.74
#